data_AF-A0A0R3WJV8-F1
#
_entry.id   AF-A0A0R3WJV8-F1
#
_cell.length_a   1.000
_cell.length_b   1.000
_cell.length_c   1.000
_cell.angle_alpha   90.00
_cell.angle_beta   90.00
_cell.angle_gamma   90.00
#
_symmetry.space_group_name_H-M   'P 1'
#
loop_
_entity.id
_entity.type
_entity.pdbx_description
1 polymer ?
#
loop_
_entity_poly.entity_id
_entity_poly.type
_entity_poly.pdbx_seq_one_letter_code
_entity_poly.pdbx_strand_id
1 'polypeptide(L)'
;MLVVAIWLLFTAPEIYNEEVTEYSHRHFHLAIYALTPDPLFSPEMTLFNFTHSVAAAVSYANSLMPIKNKIVFLDVSKHRRIPGSSVSVSSRACRIYKILQHLQKTAFHSTGFNVLLGPPLDSDCNLVREWIRLGDPEGTQRVQLYQISYFCQMFGFFAYFVNHLADSSRGSLTTPIAAVSVVVQRKVILQGIVIYLLNRGWKRAALFYDVSTTNLDIPETWGSVPLNVRLSRKRQNVPELLTSVCIESVTNFSSFFRPFEDHIDVALILAKPSVAIEFVASIQNLTRIREGRIALIQVDPKDMLAYDALDKWRWHLSKIGPTFAAGRSLIILTALPKGTVYEEKSIAHNEQINLQIASGAALAMRLVQIHLQEGGGNLSSSTDFFGPMRTKAPVLVPTLPNITFRYQFHDDNVIQGSFDLLIFALRPNVTGVVDSELHQANFNDVFNLIDIIHYPPILPQRKSEMVWPGDGQGPKRTYCLIAPCDFVSEEIFSRSINSAFGFSAFPKDVISNKSITLDWDFKLSLMTDMVRGMDYLHGTSLKAHGRLKSTNCVVSSRWTLKITDFGIPKIYDLTGSCSLMKLEEKLWTSPELLRDEEAALLGTKPADVYAFAIIMHEVFCQTKPYGPRDIPVEEILKRVVEEGSHPFRPQLPTTGIPPAYKDILERAWSENPSLRPTFKELNREIEQITKGKKMNIVEHMFKMMENYSSWLEQQVKTRMEELSAEKKRKDLLVRRMLPPVVAEALKAGIAVAPETYDEVSIYISDIVGFTTISAMSTPLQVVNLLNDLYTLFDKTIANYDVYKVETIGDAYMVASGLPIRNGRRHAGEVATMALDLLSGCGTFTIKHLPEVPLRIRIGLHSGPCVAGVVGLTMPRYCLFGDTVNRALKMESSGAAFRIHISEKTKEILDEVGGYHVEYRGSAEFEGGAKTKTYWLSSSDNFHKPLPSPPPLPT
;
A
#
# COMPACT_ATOMS: atom_id res chain seq x y z
N MET A 1 1.68 -12.85 -53.77
CA MET A 1 1.15 -14.14 -53.27
C MET A 1 2.09 -14.68 -52.22
N LEU A 2 1.51 -15.11 -51.09
CA LEU A 2 2.08 -15.85 -49.97
C LEU A 2 3.24 -15.21 -49.20
N VAL A 3 2.80 -14.38 -48.26
CA VAL A 3 3.50 -13.87 -47.08
C VAL A 3 3.35 -14.89 -45.95
N VAL A 4 4.45 -15.15 -45.24
CA VAL A 4 4.54 -15.67 -43.86
C VAL A 4 4.13 -17.13 -43.64
N ALA A 5 5.12 -18.02 -43.75
CA ALA A 5 5.20 -19.26 -43.01
C ALA A 5 6.44 -19.17 -42.08
N ILE A 6 6.32 -19.74 -40.88
CA ILE A 6 7.29 -19.74 -39.75
C ILE A 6 7.08 -18.59 -38.74
N TRP A 7 5.88 -18.49 -38.15
CA TRP A 7 5.71 -17.83 -36.84
C TRP A 7 4.40 -18.18 -36.11
N LEU A 8 4.08 -19.46 -35.87
CA LEU A 8 3.08 -19.88 -34.86
C LEU A 8 3.14 -21.40 -34.62
N LEU A 9 4.01 -21.82 -33.70
CA LEU A 9 4.06 -23.15 -33.08
C LEU A 9 3.39 -23.12 -31.69
N PHE A 10 2.25 -22.43 -31.58
CA PHE A 10 1.41 -22.43 -30.38
C PHE A 10 -0.04 -22.74 -30.76
N THR A 11 -0.39 -24.03 -30.71
CA THR A 11 -1.77 -24.49 -30.67
C THR A 11 -1.87 -25.61 -29.63
N ALA A 12 -2.62 -25.30 -28.56
CA ALA A 12 -3.39 -26.16 -27.65
C ALA A 12 -2.78 -27.49 -27.15
N PRO A 13 -2.74 -27.74 -25.82
CA PRO A 13 -2.86 -29.10 -25.33
C PRO A 13 -4.34 -29.50 -25.38
N GLU A 14 -4.62 -30.55 -26.16
CA GLU A 14 -5.87 -31.30 -26.15
C GLU A 14 -6.25 -31.72 -24.72
N ILE A 15 -7.36 -31.20 -24.21
CA ILE A 15 -8.07 -31.81 -23.09
C ILE A 15 -9.57 -31.69 -23.39
N TYR A 16 -10.14 -32.67 -24.08
CA TYR A 16 -11.55 -33.04 -23.87
C TYR A 16 -11.84 -34.47 -24.34
N ASN A 17 -12.66 -35.15 -23.53
CA ASN A 17 -13.42 -36.37 -23.78
C ASN A 17 -12.66 -37.71 -23.81
N GLU A 18 -12.52 -38.33 -22.64
CA GLU A 18 -12.68 -39.78 -22.52
C GLU A 18 -13.68 -40.12 -21.41
N GLU A 19 -14.41 -41.19 -21.67
CA GLU A 19 -15.53 -41.71 -20.91
C GLU A 19 -15.14 -42.04 -19.46
N VAL A 20 -16.07 -41.78 -18.53
CA VAL A 20 -15.91 -42.13 -17.11
C VAL A 20 -16.09 -43.63 -16.98
N THR A 21 -15.00 -44.37 -17.17
CA THR A 21 -14.85 -45.75 -16.70
C THR A 21 -13.57 -45.83 -15.86
N GLU A 22 -13.77 -46.14 -14.58
CA GLU A 22 -12.79 -46.68 -13.63
C GLU A 22 -11.33 -46.18 -13.75
N TYR A 23 -11.00 -45.08 -13.07
CA TYR A 23 -9.61 -44.81 -12.69
C TYR A 23 -9.43 -44.83 -11.17
N SER A 24 -9.01 -46.01 -10.71
CA SER A 24 -7.94 -46.27 -9.73
C SER A 24 -7.38 -45.06 -8.96
N HIS A 25 -7.46 -45.18 -7.62
CA HIS A 25 -6.80 -44.42 -6.56
C HIS A 25 -5.59 -43.54 -6.98
N ARG A 26 -5.84 -42.32 -7.45
CA ARG A 26 -4.83 -41.25 -7.47
C ARG A 26 -5.07 -40.32 -6.28
N HIS A 27 -4.04 -40.11 -5.48
CA HIS A 27 -4.07 -39.25 -4.29
C HIS A 27 -4.13 -37.78 -4.74
N PHE A 28 -5.29 -37.14 -4.66
CA PHE A 28 -5.46 -35.72 -5.00
C PHE A 28 -5.28 -34.83 -3.78
N HIS A 29 -4.61 -33.69 -3.95
CA HIS A 29 -4.38 -32.70 -2.88
C HIS A 29 -5.44 -31.59 -2.84
N LEU A 30 -6.06 -31.26 -3.98
CA LEU A 30 -7.10 -30.22 -4.12
C LEU A 30 -8.11 -30.59 -5.20
N ALA A 31 -9.40 -30.46 -4.90
CA ALA A 31 -10.51 -30.52 -5.84
C ALA A 31 -11.25 -29.17 -5.86
N ILE A 32 -11.44 -28.59 -7.04
CA ILE A 32 -12.15 -27.32 -7.24
C ILE A 32 -13.43 -27.60 -8.01
N TYR A 33 -14.56 -27.21 -7.42
CA TYR A 33 -15.89 -27.27 -8.04
C TYR A 33 -16.32 -25.85 -8.40
N ALA A 34 -16.81 -25.64 -9.61
CA ALA A 34 -17.37 -24.37 -10.03
C ALA A 34 -18.75 -24.59 -10.66
N LEU A 35 -19.68 -23.68 -10.38
CA LEU A 35 -21.01 -23.70 -10.99
C LEU A 35 -21.11 -22.56 -12.00
N THR A 36 -21.76 -22.81 -13.13
CA THR A 36 -22.04 -21.79 -14.16
C THR A 36 -23.55 -21.53 -14.25
N PRO A 37 -23.98 -20.26 -14.36
CA PRO A 37 -25.39 -19.93 -14.55
C PRO A 37 -25.86 -20.32 -15.97
N ASP A 38 -27.18 -20.40 -16.15
CA ASP A 38 -27.76 -20.65 -17.47
C ASP A 38 -27.66 -19.37 -18.35
N PRO A 39 -27.04 -19.43 -19.54
CA PRO A 39 -26.86 -18.29 -20.44
C PRO A 39 -28.15 -17.52 -20.75
N LEU A 40 -29.32 -18.19 -20.72
CA LEU A 40 -30.60 -17.57 -21.02
C LEU A 40 -30.99 -16.49 -19.99
N PHE A 41 -30.55 -16.64 -18.74
CA PHE A 41 -30.90 -15.74 -17.63
C PHE A 41 -29.75 -14.82 -17.22
N SER A 42 -28.51 -15.11 -17.65
CA SER A 42 -27.34 -14.27 -17.36
C SER A 42 -26.39 -14.25 -18.56
N PRO A 43 -26.80 -13.60 -19.67
CA PRO A 43 -26.09 -13.66 -20.94
C PRO A 43 -24.69 -13.03 -20.89
N GLU A 44 -24.48 -12.03 -20.03
CA GLU A 44 -23.17 -11.41 -19.78
C GLU A 44 -22.12 -12.39 -19.23
N MET A 45 -22.54 -13.53 -18.65
CA MET A 45 -21.62 -14.56 -18.18
C MET A 45 -21.01 -15.36 -19.34
N THR A 46 -21.62 -15.33 -20.54
CA THR A 46 -21.05 -15.98 -21.73
C THR A 46 -19.82 -15.26 -22.29
N LEU A 47 -19.55 -14.04 -21.81
CA LEU A 47 -18.33 -13.29 -22.15
C LEU A 47 -17.06 -13.97 -21.65
N PHE A 48 -17.18 -14.80 -20.61
CA PHE A 48 -16.05 -15.40 -19.93
C PHE A 48 -16.04 -16.91 -20.08
N ASN A 49 -14.86 -17.47 -20.30
CA ASN A 49 -14.65 -18.90 -20.23
C ASN A 49 -14.24 -19.28 -18.81
N PHE A 50 -15.21 -19.61 -17.95
CA PHE A 50 -14.97 -19.93 -16.53
C PHE A 50 -14.01 -21.11 -16.35
N THR A 51 -14.13 -22.15 -17.16
CA THR A 51 -13.25 -23.33 -17.10
C THR A 51 -11.81 -22.94 -17.43
N HIS A 52 -11.62 -22.18 -18.51
CA HIS A 52 -10.30 -21.65 -18.89
C HIS A 52 -9.74 -20.69 -17.84
N SER A 53 -10.58 -19.83 -17.27
CA SER A 53 -10.21 -18.88 -16.21
C SER A 53 -9.61 -19.58 -15.00
N VAL A 54 -10.24 -20.67 -14.56
CA VAL A 54 -9.74 -21.50 -13.45
C VAL A 54 -8.45 -22.21 -13.85
N ALA A 55 -8.42 -22.84 -15.05
CA ALA A 55 -7.25 -23.57 -15.52
C ALA A 55 -6.01 -22.67 -15.67
N ALA A 56 -6.17 -21.48 -16.25
CA ALA A 56 -5.09 -20.51 -16.44
C ALA A 56 -4.51 -20.05 -15.09
N ALA A 57 -5.38 -19.71 -14.12
CA ALA A 57 -4.96 -19.28 -12.79
C ALA A 57 -4.22 -20.39 -12.02
N VAL A 58 -4.73 -21.63 -12.05
CA VAL A 58 -4.10 -22.78 -11.40
C VAL A 58 -2.77 -23.13 -12.07
N SER A 59 -2.73 -23.12 -13.41
CA SER A 59 -1.51 -23.38 -14.18
C SER A 59 -0.41 -22.36 -13.84
N TYR A 60 -0.76 -21.07 -13.82
CA TYR A 60 0.16 -20.00 -13.46
C TYR A 60 0.65 -20.14 -12.00
N ALA A 61 -0.25 -20.32 -11.04
CA ALA A 61 0.12 -20.50 -9.63
C ALA A 61 1.00 -21.75 -9.41
N ASN A 62 0.77 -22.83 -10.17
CA ASN A 62 1.59 -24.04 -10.12
C ASN A 62 2.97 -23.85 -10.79
N SER A 63 3.06 -23.05 -11.86
CA SER A 63 4.33 -22.77 -12.54
C SER A 63 5.36 -22.10 -11.63
N LEU A 64 4.90 -21.27 -10.67
CA LEU A 64 5.75 -20.59 -9.70
C LEU A 64 6.22 -21.51 -8.56
N MET A 65 5.42 -22.50 -8.20
CA MET A 65 5.70 -23.47 -7.13
C MET A 65 5.14 -24.84 -7.50
N PRO A 66 5.95 -25.67 -8.20
CA PRO A 66 5.47 -26.94 -8.74
C PRO A 66 5.20 -27.96 -7.63
N ILE A 67 4.00 -28.55 -7.64
CA ILE A 67 3.66 -29.69 -6.78
C ILE A 67 3.99 -31.00 -7.51
N LYS A 68 4.76 -31.90 -6.87
CA LYS A 68 5.28 -33.15 -7.47
C LYS A 68 4.18 -34.09 -8.01
N ASN A 69 2.97 -34.04 -7.46
CA ASN A 69 1.80 -34.79 -7.92
C ASN A 69 0.86 -33.88 -8.71
N LYS A 70 0.43 -34.31 -9.91
CA LYS A 70 -0.54 -33.57 -10.75
C LYS A 70 -1.80 -33.28 -9.94
N ILE A 71 -2.06 -32.01 -9.65
CA ILE A 71 -3.37 -31.57 -9.17
C ILE A 71 -4.36 -31.82 -10.30
N VAL A 72 -5.34 -32.68 -10.04
CA VAL A 72 -6.40 -32.94 -11.01
C VAL A 72 -7.54 -32.00 -10.71
N PHE A 73 -7.79 -31.11 -11.66
CA PHE A 73 -9.04 -30.40 -11.76
C PHE A 73 -10.12 -31.43 -12.10
N LEU A 74 -10.87 -31.85 -11.10
CA LEU A 74 -12.02 -32.72 -11.31
C LEU A 74 -13.23 -31.82 -11.61
N ASP A 75 -13.46 -31.54 -12.90
CA ASP A 75 -14.78 -31.10 -13.33
C ASP A 75 -15.75 -32.26 -13.13
N VAL A 76 -16.39 -32.29 -11.96
CA VAL A 76 -17.62 -33.05 -11.77
C VAL A 76 -18.72 -32.09 -11.37
N SER A 77 -19.06 -31.20 -12.31
CA SER A 77 -20.44 -31.18 -12.75
C SER A 77 -20.50 -30.86 -14.23
N LYS A 78 -20.45 -31.92 -15.06
CA LYS A 78 -21.05 -31.93 -16.40
C LYS A 78 -22.29 -31.05 -16.38
N HIS A 79 -22.23 -29.89 -17.03
CA HIS A 79 -23.34 -29.00 -17.37
C HIS A 79 -24.65 -29.27 -16.61
N ARG A 80 -24.73 -28.94 -15.32
CA ARG A 80 -26.04 -28.63 -14.75
C ARG A 80 -26.18 -27.12 -14.81
N ARG A 81 -26.48 -26.62 -16.01
CA ARG A 81 -27.14 -25.32 -16.14
C ARG A 81 -28.30 -25.36 -15.15
N ILE A 82 -28.25 -24.49 -14.16
CA ILE A 82 -29.35 -24.36 -13.21
C ILE A 82 -30.28 -23.34 -13.88
N PRO A 83 -31.42 -23.78 -14.47
CA PRO A 83 -32.34 -22.85 -15.09
C PRO A 83 -33.05 -22.02 -14.04
N GLY A 84 -33.54 -20.85 -14.45
CA GLY A 84 -34.24 -19.89 -13.61
C GLY A 84 -33.32 -18.77 -13.14
N SER A 85 -33.87 -17.56 -13.09
CA SER A 85 -33.18 -16.31 -12.75
C SER A 85 -33.02 -16.05 -11.25
N SER A 86 -33.79 -16.75 -10.40
CA SER A 86 -33.77 -16.54 -8.96
C SER A 86 -34.19 -17.80 -8.18
N VAL A 87 -33.73 -17.91 -6.93
CA VAL A 87 -34.12 -18.95 -5.96
C VAL A 87 -35.61 -18.89 -5.63
N SER A 88 -36.26 -17.73 -5.83
CA SER A 88 -37.72 -17.58 -5.68
C SER A 88 -38.52 -18.38 -6.71
N VAL A 89 -37.91 -18.80 -7.82
CA VAL A 89 -38.53 -19.68 -8.82
C VAL A 89 -38.44 -21.13 -8.33
N SER A 90 -39.59 -21.78 -8.17
CA SER A 90 -39.85 -22.95 -7.31
C SER A 90 -38.94 -24.19 -7.51
N SER A 91 -38.18 -24.28 -8.61
CA SER A 91 -37.30 -25.41 -8.88
C SER A 91 -35.79 -25.14 -8.74
N ARG A 92 -35.35 -23.87 -8.66
CA ARG A 92 -33.91 -23.51 -8.60
C ARG A 92 -33.29 -23.90 -7.26
N ALA A 93 -33.94 -23.54 -6.15
CA ALA A 93 -33.49 -23.85 -4.78
C ALA A 93 -33.25 -25.37 -4.58
N CYS A 94 -34.23 -26.18 -5.00
CA CYS A 94 -34.17 -27.63 -4.89
C CYS A 94 -33.02 -28.25 -5.70
N ARG A 95 -32.73 -27.71 -6.90
CA ARG A 95 -31.61 -28.17 -7.74
C ARG A 95 -30.25 -27.84 -7.12
N ILE A 96 -30.08 -26.61 -6.63
CA ILE A 96 -28.87 -26.18 -5.91
C ILE A 96 -28.63 -27.10 -4.71
N TYR A 97 -29.67 -27.33 -3.91
CA TYR A 97 -29.59 -28.21 -2.74
C TYR A 97 -29.16 -29.64 -3.12
N LYS A 98 -29.74 -30.24 -4.16
CA LYS A 98 -29.35 -31.58 -4.66
C LYS A 98 -27.90 -31.63 -5.15
N ILE A 99 -27.42 -30.57 -5.79
CA ILE A 99 -26.01 -30.46 -6.23
C ILE A 99 -25.09 -30.40 -5.02
N LEU A 100 -25.37 -29.55 -4.05
CA LEU A 100 -24.58 -29.42 -2.82
C LEU A 100 -24.51 -30.75 -2.05
N GLN A 101 -25.63 -31.46 -1.89
CA GLN A 101 -25.65 -32.80 -1.29
C GLN A 101 -24.74 -33.80 -2.02
N HIS A 102 -24.72 -33.76 -3.35
CA HIS A 102 -23.86 -34.63 -4.15
C HIS A 102 -22.37 -34.27 -3.98
N LEU A 103 -22.05 -32.98 -3.94
CA LEU A 103 -20.68 -32.49 -3.72
C LEU A 103 -20.16 -32.89 -2.33
N GLN A 104 -20.98 -32.79 -1.28
CA GLN A 104 -20.58 -33.22 0.06
C GLN A 104 -20.33 -34.73 0.15
N LYS A 105 -21.16 -35.55 -0.51
CA LYS A 105 -20.91 -37.01 -0.61
C LYS A 105 -19.59 -37.32 -1.33
N THR A 106 -19.25 -36.52 -2.34
CA THR A 106 -18.01 -36.68 -3.11
C THR A 106 -16.80 -36.24 -2.29
N ALA A 107 -16.91 -35.12 -1.57
CA ALA A 107 -15.89 -34.65 -0.64
C ALA A 107 -15.55 -35.71 0.43
N PHE A 108 -16.55 -36.47 0.88
CA PHE A 108 -16.38 -37.55 1.87
C PHE A 108 -15.36 -38.62 1.48
N HIS A 109 -15.24 -38.92 0.20
CA HIS A 109 -14.38 -39.98 -0.33
C HIS A 109 -13.02 -39.49 -0.83
N SER A 110 -12.74 -38.19 -0.69
CA SER A 110 -11.53 -37.56 -1.24
C SER A 110 -10.39 -37.50 -0.22
N THR A 111 -9.14 -37.54 -0.70
CA THR A 111 -7.92 -37.49 0.14
C THR A 111 -7.36 -36.08 0.36
N GLY A 112 -7.96 -35.05 -0.24
CA GLY A 112 -7.47 -33.66 -0.27
C GLY A 112 -8.55 -32.64 0.08
N PHE A 113 -8.27 -31.35 -0.11
CA PHE A 113 -9.24 -30.29 0.16
C PHE A 113 -10.28 -30.18 -0.97
N ASN A 114 -11.52 -29.87 -0.61
CA ASN A 114 -12.64 -29.68 -1.55
C ASN A 114 -13.13 -28.24 -1.48
N VAL A 115 -13.05 -27.51 -2.59
CA VAL A 115 -13.41 -26.09 -2.63
C VAL A 115 -14.48 -25.84 -3.69
N LEU A 116 -15.61 -25.28 -3.29
CA LEU A 116 -16.63 -24.74 -4.18
C LEU A 116 -16.34 -23.25 -4.46
N LEU A 117 -16.10 -22.91 -5.72
CA LEU A 117 -16.12 -21.54 -6.23
C LEU A 117 -17.56 -21.19 -6.60
N GLY A 118 -18.16 -20.23 -5.89
CA GLY A 118 -19.51 -19.74 -6.20
C GLY A 118 -20.30 -19.30 -4.98
N PRO A 119 -21.63 -19.13 -5.09
CA PRO A 119 -22.52 -19.58 -6.17
C PRO A 119 -22.51 -18.76 -7.49
N PRO A 120 -23.18 -19.27 -8.56
CA PRO A 120 -23.15 -18.68 -9.90
C PRO A 120 -24.07 -17.46 -10.09
N LEU A 121 -25.13 -17.34 -9.28
CA LEU A 121 -26.04 -16.19 -9.29
C LEU A 121 -26.15 -15.60 -7.90
N ASP A 122 -26.39 -14.30 -7.84
CA ASP A 122 -26.47 -13.57 -6.57
C ASP A 122 -27.63 -14.03 -5.70
N SER A 123 -28.76 -14.43 -6.31
CA SER A 123 -29.91 -14.96 -5.57
C SER A 123 -29.58 -16.20 -4.76
N ASP A 124 -28.54 -16.93 -5.16
CA ASP A 124 -28.15 -18.20 -4.57
C ASP A 124 -27.23 -18.01 -3.35
N CYS A 125 -26.66 -16.80 -3.18
CA CYS A 125 -25.65 -16.48 -2.17
C CYS A 125 -26.05 -16.95 -0.76
N ASN A 126 -27.24 -16.56 -0.30
CA ASN A 126 -27.70 -16.89 1.04
C ASN A 126 -27.94 -18.40 1.22
N LEU A 127 -28.59 -19.04 0.24
CA LEU A 127 -28.88 -20.48 0.28
C LEU A 127 -27.60 -21.32 0.35
N VAL A 128 -26.65 -21.05 -0.54
CA VAL A 128 -25.39 -21.82 -0.61
C VAL A 128 -24.50 -21.56 0.61
N ARG A 129 -24.44 -20.30 1.06
CA ARG A 129 -23.69 -19.91 2.26
C ARG A 129 -24.18 -20.64 3.51
N GLU A 130 -25.48 -20.55 3.79
CA GLU A 130 -26.05 -21.18 5.00
C GLU A 130 -25.90 -22.70 4.93
N TRP A 131 -26.07 -23.31 3.75
CA TRP A 131 -25.90 -24.74 3.59
C TRP A 131 -24.47 -25.22 3.89
N ILE A 132 -23.45 -24.53 3.36
CA ILE A 132 -22.04 -24.88 3.59
C ILE A 132 -21.65 -24.63 5.05
N ARG A 133 -22.20 -23.58 5.66
CA ARG A 133 -21.99 -23.26 7.09
C ARG A 133 -22.63 -24.28 8.02
N LEU A 134 -23.83 -24.75 7.71
CA LEU A 134 -24.59 -25.77 8.45
C LEU A 134 -24.14 -27.21 8.16
N GLY A 135 -22.97 -27.39 7.54
CA GLY A 135 -22.41 -28.71 7.19
C GLY A 135 -22.38 -29.71 8.35
N ASP A 136 -22.07 -30.97 8.05
CA ASP A 136 -22.17 -32.09 9.00
C ASP A 136 -21.34 -31.84 10.28
N PRO A 137 -21.98 -31.67 11.46
CA PRO A 137 -21.28 -31.37 12.71
C PRO A 137 -20.40 -32.52 13.22
N GLU A 138 -20.57 -33.73 12.69
CA GLU A 138 -19.82 -34.94 13.10
C GLU A 138 -18.63 -35.27 12.17
N GLY A 139 -18.44 -34.54 11.07
CA GLY A 139 -17.38 -34.78 10.10
C GLY A 139 -15.97 -34.36 10.55
N THR A 140 -14.94 -35.11 10.15
CA THR A 140 -13.54 -34.68 10.32
C THR A 140 -13.23 -33.46 9.44
N GLN A 141 -12.50 -32.45 9.96
CA GLN A 141 -12.29 -31.15 9.30
C GLN A 141 -11.73 -31.23 7.88
N ARG A 142 -10.87 -32.22 7.57
CA ARG A 142 -10.30 -32.44 6.23
C ARG A 142 -11.34 -32.83 5.16
N VAL A 143 -12.50 -33.33 5.57
CA VAL A 143 -13.52 -33.93 4.71
C VAL A 143 -14.66 -32.93 4.39
N GLN A 144 -14.55 -31.71 4.92
CA GLN A 144 -15.53 -30.65 4.74
C GLN A 144 -15.43 -29.99 3.35
N LEU A 145 -16.59 -29.58 2.81
CA LEU A 145 -16.66 -28.73 1.62
C LEU A 145 -16.43 -27.27 2.03
N TYR A 146 -15.38 -26.65 1.51
CA TYR A 146 -15.08 -25.23 1.71
C TYR A 146 -15.66 -24.37 0.58
N GLN A 147 -15.97 -23.11 0.86
CA GLN A 147 -16.46 -22.17 -0.14
C GLN A 147 -15.53 -20.97 -0.29
N ILE A 148 -15.20 -20.64 -1.54
CA ILE A 148 -14.63 -19.33 -1.89
C ILE A 148 -15.63 -18.63 -2.80
N SER A 149 -16.29 -17.61 -2.26
CA SER A 149 -17.29 -16.85 -3.00
C SER A 149 -16.63 -15.71 -3.77
N TYR A 150 -16.93 -15.66 -5.07
CA TYR A 150 -16.39 -14.64 -5.97
C TYR A 150 -17.43 -13.59 -6.38
N PHE A 151 -18.73 -13.89 -6.38
CA PHE A 151 -19.81 -12.91 -6.64
C PHE A 151 -20.62 -12.49 -5.39
N CYS A 152 -20.44 -13.13 -4.24
CA CYS A 152 -21.22 -12.83 -3.03
C CYS A 152 -20.37 -12.15 -1.95
N GLN A 153 -20.89 -11.07 -1.39
CA GLN A 153 -20.38 -10.52 -0.14
C GLN A 153 -20.89 -11.35 1.04
N MET A 154 -20.00 -11.71 1.97
CA MET A 154 -20.34 -12.41 3.20
C MET A 154 -20.65 -11.38 4.29
N PHE A 155 -21.89 -11.26 4.72
CA PHE A 155 -22.33 -10.32 5.76
C PHE A 155 -22.37 -10.97 7.14
N GLY A 156 -22.02 -10.21 8.18
CA GLY A 156 -22.08 -10.63 9.57
C GLY A 156 -23.36 -10.18 10.26
N PHE A 157 -24.25 -11.12 10.57
CA PHE A 157 -24.64 -11.47 11.94
C PHE A 157 -25.20 -12.89 11.91
N PHE A 158 -24.70 -13.76 12.79
CA PHE A 158 -25.52 -14.47 13.78
C PHE A 158 -24.65 -15.55 14.45
N ALA A 159 -24.24 -15.21 15.67
CA ALA A 159 -23.93 -16.13 16.75
C ALA A 159 -25.19 -16.86 17.29
N TYR A 160 -26.34 -16.80 16.62
CA TYR A 160 -27.61 -17.30 17.16
C TYR A 160 -27.83 -18.80 16.94
N PHE A 161 -27.24 -19.41 15.90
CA PHE A 161 -27.47 -20.83 15.60
C PHE A 161 -26.49 -21.79 16.30
N VAL A 162 -25.35 -21.30 16.79
CA VAL A 162 -24.35 -22.11 17.52
C VAL A 162 -24.66 -22.17 19.03
N ASN A 163 -25.38 -21.19 19.57
CA ASN A 163 -25.79 -21.18 20.98
C ASN A 163 -26.88 -22.19 21.33
N HIS A 164 -27.42 -22.96 20.38
CA HIS A 164 -28.43 -24.00 20.63
C HIS A 164 -27.95 -25.43 20.32
N LEU A 165 -26.67 -25.61 20.01
CA LEU A 165 -26.03 -26.93 19.93
C LEU A 165 -24.90 -27.13 20.95
N ALA A 166 -24.54 -26.09 21.70
CA ALA A 166 -23.56 -26.15 22.77
C ALA A 166 -24.18 -26.66 24.08
N ASP A 167 -24.75 -27.86 24.04
CA ASP A 167 -24.93 -28.69 25.23
C ASP A 167 -23.95 -29.87 25.10
N SER A 168 -22.67 -29.59 25.35
CA SER A 168 -21.64 -30.56 25.77
C SER A 168 -20.25 -29.92 25.78
N SER A 169 -19.82 -29.49 26.97
CA SER A 169 -18.50 -29.84 27.53
C SER A 169 -17.30 -30.00 26.56
N ARG A 170 -16.97 -28.99 25.74
CA ARG A 170 -15.63 -28.85 25.14
C ARG A 170 -15.13 -27.42 25.26
N GLY A 171 -14.03 -27.26 25.99
CA GLY A 171 -13.39 -25.99 26.26
C GLY A 171 -12.79 -25.33 25.00
N SER A 172 -12.88 -23.99 24.99
CA SER A 172 -11.97 -23.05 24.33
C SER A 172 -11.74 -23.15 22.81
N LEU A 173 -12.53 -22.32 22.11
CA LEU A 173 -12.14 -21.35 21.07
C LEU A 173 -11.95 -21.76 19.60
N THR A 174 -12.86 -21.19 18.79
CA THR A 174 -12.92 -21.00 17.32
C THR A 174 -13.53 -22.13 16.50
N THR A 175 -14.71 -21.87 15.94
CA THR A 175 -15.29 -22.68 14.86
C THR A 175 -14.41 -22.53 13.59
N PRO A 176 -14.19 -23.62 12.82
CA PRO A 176 -13.49 -23.53 11.56
C PRO A 176 -14.31 -22.68 10.57
N ILE A 177 -13.63 -21.84 9.80
CA ILE A 177 -14.27 -21.02 8.77
C ILE A 177 -14.56 -21.95 7.59
N ALA A 178 -15.83 -22.08 7.20
CA ALA A 178 -16.22 -22.91 6.06
C ALA A 178 -16.29 -22.13 4.74
N ALA A 179 -16.37 -20.79 4.80
CA ALA A 179 -16.60 -19.95 3.63
C ALA A 179 -15.90 -18.59 3.75
N VAL A 180 -15.32 -18.12 2.65
CA VAL A 180 -14.71 -16.78 2.51
C VAL A 180 -15.16 -16.10 1.23
N SER A 181 -15.04 -14.77 1.17
CA SER A 181 -15.34 -13.99 -0.03
C SER A 181 -14.12 -13.20 -0.51
N VAL A 182 -13.91 -13.15 -1.83
CA VAL A 182 -12.78 -12.45 -2.47
C VAL A 182 -13.16 -11.12 -3.12
N VAL A 183 -14.42 -10.68 -3.00
CA VAL A 183 -14.91 -9.40 -3.51
C VAL A 183 -14.31 -8.19 -2.79
N VAL A 184 -14.30 -7.04 -3.47
CA VAL A 184 -13.88 -5.78 -2.86
C VAL A 184 -14.82 -5.41 -1.72
N GLN A 185 -14.25 -5.10 -0.56
CA GLN A 185 -15.02 -4.77 0.62
C GLN A 185 -15.83 -3.48 0.43
N ARG A 186 -17.08 -3.52 0.86
CA ARG A 186 -18.00 -2.37 0.89
C ARG A 186 -17.38 -1.10 1.49
N LYS A 187 -16.64 -1.20 2.59
CA LYS A 187 -15.98 -0.06 3.24
C LYS A 187 -14.98 0.62 2.29
N VAL A 188 -14.23 -0.16 1.51
CA VAL A 188 -13.28 0.36 0.51
C VAL A 188 -14.02 1.06 -0.62
N ILE A 189 -15.13 0.48 -1.09
CA ILE A 189 -15.99 1.07 -2.13
C ILE A 189 -16.53 2.43 -1.66
N LEU A 190 -17.16 2.46 -0.49
CA LEU A 190 -17.76 3.69 0.06
C LEU A 190 -16.70 4.76 0.37
N GLN A 191 -15.55 4.38 0.94
CA GLN A 191 -14.43 5.31 1.16
C GLN A 191 -13.94 5.90 -0.16
N GLY A 192 -13.80 5.07 -1.20
CA GLY A 192 -13.42 5.51 -2.54
C GLY A 192 -14.37 6.53 -3.15
N ILE A 193 -15.67 6.22 -3.13
CA ILE A 193 -16.72 7.13 -3.62
C ILE A 193 -16.68 8.44 -2.83
N VAL A 194 -16.70 8.39 -1.50
CA VAL A 194 -16.70 9.61 -0.67
C VAL A 194 -15.47 10.46 -0.94
N ILE A 195 -14.27 9.87 -1.03
CA ILE A 195 -13.03 10.59 -1.34
C ILE A 195 -13.09 11.22 -2.74
N TYR A 196 -13.64 10.51 -3.71
CA TYR A 196 -13.80 11.04 -5.06
C TYR A 196 -14.80 12.21 -5.11
N LEU A 197 -15.96 12.08 -4.47
CA LEU A 197 -16.97 13.14 -4.37
C LEU A 197 -16.42 14.38 -3.65
N LEU A 198 -15.70 14.18 -2.54
CA LEU A 198 -15.00 15.24 -1.81
C LEU A 198 -14.00 15.99 -2.69
N ASN A 199 -13.20 15.24 -3.47
CA ASN A 199 -12.20 15.82 -4.37
C ASN A 199 -12.86 16.59 -5.53
N ARG A 200 -14.00 16.11 -6.04
CA ARG A 200 -14.75 16.80 -7.11
C ARG A 200 -15.63 17.94 -6.60
N GLY A 201 -15.89 18.00 -5.30
CA GLY A 201 -16.70 19.06 -4.70
C GLY A 201 -18.21 18.88 -4.86
N TRP A 202 -18.66 17.63 -4.99
CA TRP A 202 -20.07 17.28 -5.22
C TRP A 202 -20.72 16.80 -3.93
N LYS A 203 -21.78 17.49 -3.48
CA LYS A 203 -22.33 17.29 -2.11
C LYS A 203 -23.61 16.50 -2.16
N ARG A 204 -24.45 16.81 -3.13
CA ARG A 204 -25.83 16.32 -3.20
C ARG A 204 -25.82 15.05 -4.03
N ALA A 205 -25.75 13.91 -3.35
CA ALA A 205 -25.79 12.60 -3.96
C ALA A 205 -27.19 12.00 -3.86
N ALA A 206 -27.68 11.41 -4.94
CA ALA A 206 -28.79 10.46 -4.90
C ALA A 206 -28.24 9.05 -5.16
N LEU A 207 -28.68 8.09 -4.34
CA LEU A 207 -28.28 6.69 -4.47
C LEU A 207 -29.39 5.89 -5.16
N PHE A 208 -29.03 5.22 -6.24
CA PHE A 208 -29.86 4.26 -6.94
C PHE A 208 -29.19 2.90 -6.81
N TYR A 209 -29.87 1.93 -6.21
CA TYR A 209 -29.29 0.60 -5.94
C TYR A 209 -30.26 -0.51 -6.32
N ASP A 210 -29.75 -1.62 -6.83
CA ASP A 210 -30.57 -2.77 -7.23
C ASP A 210 -31.09 -3.54 -5.99
N VAL A 211 -32.32 -4.07 -6.02
CA VAL A 211 -32.86 -4.97 -4.99
C VAL A 211 -31.88 -6.09 -4.64
N SER A 212 -31.15 -6.62 -5.63
CA SER A 212 -30.15 -7.67 -5.40
C SER A 212 -28.94 -7.21 -4.55
N THR A 213 -28.83 -5.90 -4.28
CA THR A 213 -27.80 -5.25 -3.47
C THR A 213 -28.32 -4.79 -2.08
N THR A 214 -29.60 -5.01 -1.79
CA THR A 214 -30.32 -4.59 -0.54
C THR A 214 -29.73 -5.07 0.78
N ASN A 215 -28.88 -6.10 0.81
CA ASN A 215 -28.21 -6.52 2.06
C ASN A 215 -27.08 -5.56 2.49
N LEU A 216 -26.87 -4.48 1.74
CA LEU A 216 -25.96 -3.41 2.08
C LEU A 216 -26.77 -2.34 2.83
N ASP A 217 -26.56 -2.16 4.14
CA ASP A 217 -27.14 -1.03 4.91
C ASP A 217 -26.51 0.32 4.48
N ILE A 218 -26.46 0.63 3.17
CA ILE A 218 -25.69 1.73 2.56
C ILE A 218 -26.08 3.07 3.14
N PRO A 219 -27.37 3.39 3.26
CA PRO A 219 -27.77 4.63 3.92
C PRO A 219 -27.21 4.74 5.34
N GLU A 220 -27.27 3.66 6.14
CA GLU A 220 -26.81 3.65 7.53
C GLU A 220 -25.28 3.71 7.66
N THR A 221 -24.56 3.07 6.74
CA THR A 221 -23.10 3.01 6.76
C THR A 221 -22.44 4.21 6.11
N TRP A 222 -23.15 4.92 5.22
CA TRP A 222 -22.66 6.13 4.56
C TRP A 222 -22.22 7.20 5.58
N GLY A 223 -23.01 7.39 6.64
CA GLY A 223 -22.69 8.32 7.73
C GLY A 223 -21.61 7.83 8.71
N SER A 224 -21.28 6.53 8.70
CA SER A 224 -20.32 5.91 9.62
C SER A 224 -18.96 5.58 8.99
N VAL A 225 -18.77 5.90 7.69
CA VAL A 225 -17.50 5.67 6.99
C VAL A 225 -16.36 6.41 7.71
N PRO A 226 -15.38 5.70 8.30
CA PRO A 226 -14.24 6.35 8.93
C PRO A 226 -13.32 6.90 7.84
N LEU A 227 -13.27 8.23 7.73
CA LEU A 227 -12.30 8.92 6.89
C LEU A 227 -10.98 9.00 7.68
N ASN A 228 -10.07 8.07 7.44
CA ASN A 228 -8.71 8.09 8.02
C ASN A 228 -7.80 9.19 7.43
N VAL A 229 -8.35 10.03 6.54
CA VAL A 229 -7.69 11.28 6.15
C VAL A 229 -7.68 12.17 7.38
N ARG A 230 -6.50 12.66 7.80
CA ARG A 230 -6.35 13.67 8.88
C ARG A 230 -7.02 15.00 8.47
N LEU A 231 -8.33 14.98 8.28
CA LEU A 231 -9.18 16.15 8.08
C LEU A 231 -9.38 16.75 9.46
N SER A 232 -8.57 17.74 9.78
CA SER A 232 -8.76 18.58 10.96
C SER A 232 -10.18 19.19 10.94
N ARG A 233 -11.00 18.73 11.90
CA ARG A 233 -12.33 19.22 12.31
C ARG A 233 -13.55 18.88 11.41
N LYS A 234 -14.48 18.15 12.05
CA LYS A 234 -15.93 17.93 11.81
C LYS A 234 -16.36 16.98 10.68
N ARG A 235 -17.24 16.03 11.05
CA ARG A 235 -18.08 15.15 10.20
C ARG A 235 -19.02 15.91 9.22
N GLN A 236 -18.94 17.25 9.13
CA GLN A 236 -19.86 18.10 8.34
C GLN A 236 -19.58 18.13 6.83
N ASN A 237 -18.48 17.52 6.38
CA ASN A 237 -18.07 17.57 4.97
C ASN A 237 -18.34 16.28 4.18
N VAL A 238 -18.95 15.24 4.79
CA VAL A 238 -19.33 14.05 4.03
C VAL A 238 -20.43 14.45 3.03
N PRO A 239 -20.35 14.04 1.74
CA PRO A 239 -21.42 14.27 0.78
C PRO A 239 -22.76 13.77 1.36
N GLU A 240 -23.78 14.61 1.24
CA GLU A 240 -25.11 14.34 1.76
C GLU A 240 -25.86 13.43 0.80
N LEU A 241 -26.39 12.34 1.34
CA LEU A 241 -27.26 11.45 0.60
C LEU A 241 -28.70 11.97 0.71
N LEU A 242 -29.19 12.64 -0.33
CA LEU A 242 -30.52 13.27 -0.33
C LEU A 242 -31.65 12.24 -0.44
N THR A 243 -31.39 11.14 -1.15
CA THR A 243 -32.36 10.05 -1.33
C THR A 243 -31.64 8.75 -1.64
N SER A 244 -32.29 7.64 -1.30
CA SER A 244 -31.89 6.30 -1.71
C SER A 244 -33.10 5.60 -2.31
N VAL A 245 -32.96 5.16 -3.56
CA VAL A 245 -34.04 4.55 -4.35
C VAL A 245 -33.61 3.17 -4.82
N CYS A 246 -34.48 2.20 -4.60
CA CYS A 246 -34.32 0.86 -5.12
C CYS A 246 -34.73 0.81 -6.61
N ILE A 247 -33.91 0.23 -7.47
CA ILE A 247 -34.12 0.16 -8.92
C ILE A 247 -34.21 -1.28 -9.42
N GLU A 248 -35.07 -1.51 -10.42
CA GLU A 248 -35.25 -2.79 -11.14
C GLU A 248 -35.28 -2.54 -12.65
N SER A 249 -35.00 -3.55 -13.48
CA SER A 249 -34.93 -3.41 -14.95
C SER A 249 -36.25 -2.97 -15.63
N VAL A 250 -37.38 -2.99 -14.90
CA VAL A 250 -38.70 -2.57 -15.41
C VAL A 250 -39.11 -1.18 -14.90
N THR A 251 -38.27 -0.51 -14.12
CA THR A 251 -38.62 0.82 -13.57
C THR A 251 -38.54 1.91 -14.65
N ASN A 252 -39.55 2.79 -14.68
CA ASN A 252 -39.50 3.99 -15.52
C ASN A 252 -38.58 5.04 -14.88
N PHE A 253 -37.27 4.85 -15.07
CA PHE A 253 -36.23 5.70 -14.48
C PHE A 253 -36.42 7.18 -14.80
N SER A 254 -36.93 7.52 -15.98
CA SER A 254 -37.12 8.92 -16.40
C SER A 254 -38.13 9.67 -15.52
N SER A 255 -39.25 9.03 -15.14
CA SER A 255 -40.24 9.63 -14.24
C SER A 255 -39.75 9.71 -12.80
N PHE A 256 -38.92 8.74 -12.37
CA PHE A 256 -38.36 8.72 -11.02
C PHE A 256 -37.22 9.72 -10.82
N PHE A 257 -36.46 10.02 -11.87
CA PHE A 257 -35.32 10.92 -11.79
C PHE A 257 -35.72 12.40 -11.87
N ARG A 258 -36.78 12.72 -12.63
CA ARG A 258 -37.26 14.10 -12.83
C ARG A 258 -37.42 14.95 -11.55
N PRO A 259 -37.99 14.44 -10.44
CA PRO A 259 -38.13 15.23 -9.21
C PRO A 259 -36.79 15.67 -8.59
N PHE A 260 -35.71 14.93 -8.87
CA PHE A 260 -34.40 15.14 -8.25
C PHE A 260 -33.40 15.85 -9.17
N GLU A 261 -33.71 15.99 -10.46
CA GLU A 261 -32.81 16.49 -11.50
C GLU A 261 -32.20 17.88 -11.15
N ASP A 262 -32.96 18.76 -10.49
CA ASP A 262 -32.48 20.08 -10.09
C ASP A 262 -31.73 20.09 -8.75
N HIS A 263 -31.90 19.05 -7.94
CA HIS A 263 -31.46 19.00 -6.55
C HIS A 263 -30.19 18.18 -6.33
N ILE A 264 -29.71 17.44 -7.34
CA ILE A 264 -28.55 16.56 -7.22
C ILE A 264 -27.36 17.04 -8.07
N ASP A 265 -26.15 16.71 -7.61
CA ASP A 265 -24.91 16.89 -8.37
C ASP A 265 -24.45 15.56 -8.97
N VAL A 266 -24.77 14.46 -8.27
CA VAL A 266 -24.34 13.11 -8.62
C VAL A 266 -25.46 12.11 -8.40
N ALA A 267 -25.64 11.22 -9.37
CA ALA A 267 -26.39 9.99 -9.22
C ALA A 267 -25.41 8.81 -9.05
N LEU A 268 -25.41 8.20 -7.88
CA LEU A 268 -24.64 7.00 -7.58
C LEU A 268 -25.49 5.78 -7.97
N ILE A 269 -25.01 4.99 -8.92
CA ILE A 269 -25.71 3.81 -9.45
C ILE A 269 -24.97 2.56 -8.95
N LEU A 270 -25.47 1.96 -7.87
CA LEU A 270 -24.95 0.72 -7.31
C LEU A 270 -25.75 -0.47 -7.87
N ALA A 271 -25.46 -0.80 -9.12
CA ALA A 271 -26.13 -1.86 -9.85
C ALA A 271 -25.19 -2.48 -10.89
N LYS A 272 -25.59 -3.65 -11.40
CA LYS A 272 -24.89 -4.30 -12.50
C LYS A 272 -24.92 -3.43 -13.77
N PRO A 273 -23.93 -3.57 -14.67
CA PRO A 273 -23.91 -2.83 -15.93
C PRO A 273 -25.20 -2.93 -16.74
N SER A 274 -25.90 -4.07 -16.70
CA SER A 274 -27.18 -4.31 -17.37
C SER A 274 -28.31 -3.36 -16.95
N VAL A 275 -28.45 -3.10 -15.65
CA VAL A 275 -29.47 -2.16 -15.14
C VAL A 275 -28.98 -0.73 -15.30
N ALA A 276 -27.68 -0.49 -15.09
CA ALA A 276 -27.10 0.84 -15.18
C ALA A 276 -27.18 1.43 -16.59
N ILE A 277 -27.00 0.63 -17.63
CA ILE A 277 -27.10 1.10 -19.01
C ILE A 277 -28.55 1.48 -19.39
N GLU A 278 -29.56 0.74 -18.90
CA GLU A 278 -30.98 1.07 -19.07
C GLU A 278 -31.32 2.39 -18.35
N PHE A 279 -30.79 2.57 -17.14
CA PHE A 279 -30.88 3.82 -16.40
C PHE A 279 -30.25 4.98 -17.18
N VAL A 280 -29.02 4.82 -17.68
CA VAL A 280 -28.33 5.84 -18.49
C VAL A 280 -29.13 6.15 -19.76
N ALA A 281 -29.71 5.14 -20.41
CA ALA A 281 -30.43 5.28 -21.66
C ALA A 281 -31.77 6.01 -21.51
N SER A 282 -32.48 5.77 -20.41
CA SER A 282 -33.78 6.39 -20.14
C SER A 282 -33.70 7.87 -19.75
N ILE A 283 -32.56 8.34 -19.23
CA ILE A 283 -32.38 9.74 -18.78
C ILE A 283 -31.68 10.65 -19.82
N GLN A 284 -31.35 10.13 -20.99
CA GLN A 284 -30.61 10.85 -22.04
C GLN A 284 -31.24 12.19 -22.45
N ASN A 285 -32.58 12.27 -22.42
CA ASN A 285 -33.34 13.44 -22.87
C ASN A 285 -33.57 14.48 -21.77
N LEU A 286 -33.11 14.24 -20.55
CA LEU A 286 -33.25 15.19 -19.45
C LEU A 286 -32.34 16.41 -19.65
N THR A 287 -32.86 17.60 -19.35
CA THR A 287 -32.24 18.88 -19.68
C THR A 287 -30.88 19.03 -19.00
N ARG A 288 -30.80 18.75 -17.70
CA ARG A 288 -29.57 18.89 -16.89
C ARG A 288 -28.53 17.85 -17.26
N ILE A 289 -28.94 16.67 -17.75
CA ILE A 289 -28.05 15.65 -18.29
C ILE A 289 -27.45 16.11 -19.62
N ARG A 290 -28.26 16.69 -20.52
CA ARG A 290 -27.79 17.27 -21.79
C ARG A 290 -26.81 18.41 -21.59
N GLU A 291 -27.02 19.22 -20.56
CA GLU A 291 -26.11 20.29 -20.14
C GLU A 291 -24.85 19.78 -19.41
N GLY A 292 -24.76 18.49 -19.09
CA GLY A 292 -23.62 17.92 -18.37
C GLY A 292 -23.57 18.29 -16.88
N ARG A 293 -24.70 18.67 -16.27
CA ARG A 293 -24.75 19.20 -14.89
C ARG A 293 -24.88 18.14 -13.80
N ILE A 294 -25.03 16.87 -14.15
CA ILE A 294 -25.13 15.74 -13.21
C ILE A 294 -24.12 14.67 -13.60
N ALA A 295 -23.31 14.21 -12.65
CA ALA A 295 -22.42 13.08 -12.86
C ALA A 295 -23.15 11.76 -12.56
N LEU A 296 -22.94 10.74 -13.39
CA LEU A 296 -23.47 9.41 -13.17
C LEU A 296 -22.31 8.51 -12.76
N ILE A 297 -22.20 8.13 -11.49
CA ILE A 297 -21.14 7.23 -11.03
C ILE A 297 -21.73 5.84 -10.87
N GLN A 298 -21.33 4.92 -11.75
CA GLN A 298 -21.72 3.52 -11.63
C GLN A 298 -20.63 2.70 -10.94
N VAL A 299 -21.08 1.83 -10.02
CA VAL A 299 -20.25 0.83 -9.36
C VAL A 299 -21.06 -0.47 -9.27
N ASP A 300 -20.48 -1.60 -9.66
CA ASP A 300 -21.06 -2.90 -9.34
C ASP A 300 -20.44 -3.40 -8.02
N PRO A 301 -21.19 -3.44 -6.91
CA PRO A 301 -20.65 -3.84 -5.61
C PRO A 301 -20.27 -5.34 -5.56
N LYS A 302 -20.73 -6.13 -6.52
CA LYS A 302 -20.45 -7.57 -6.61
C LYS A 302 -19.29 -7.85 -7.54
N ASP A 303 -19.12 -7.02 -8.57
CA ASP A 303 -17.99 -7.13 -9.48
C ASP A 303 -17.37 -5.81 -9.91
N MET A 304 -16.36 -5.42 -9.13
CA MET A 304 -15.62 -4.18 -9.33
C MET A 304 -14.27 -4.40 -10.02
N LEU A 305 -13.88 -5.63 -10.36
CA LEU A 305 -12.57 -5.86 -10.98
C LEU A 305 -12.54 -5.25 -12.38
N ALA A 306 -11.55 -4.41 -12.66
CA ALA A 306 -11.55 -3.56 -13.86
C ALA A 306 -11.72 -4.36 -15.17
N TYR A 307 -11.00 -5.47 -15.33
CA TYR A 307 -11.11 -6.32 -16.52
C TYR A 307 -12.53 -6.85 -16.72
N ASP A 308 -13.12 -7.44 -15.68
CA ASP A 308 -14.45 -8.05 -15.73
C ASP A 308 -15.56 -7.00 -15.94
N ALA A 309 -15.47 -5.87 -15.23
CA ALA A 309 -16.44 -4.79 -15.29
C ALA A 309 -16.46 -4.10 -16.67
N LEU A 310 -15.28 -3.83 -17.25
CA LEU A 310 -15.16 -3.17 -18.55
C LEU A 310 -15.63 -4.08 -19.70
N ASP A 311 -15.38 -5.38 -19.63
CA ASP A 311 -15.90 -6.35 -20.60
C ASP A 311 -17.44 -6.37 -20.63
N LYS A 312 -18.06 -6.42 -19.44
CA LYS A 312 -19.52 -6.33 -19.29
C LYS A 312 -20.05 -5.02 -19.88
N TRP A 313 -19.43 -3.89 -19.56
CA TRP A 313 -19.84 -2.58 -20.08
C TRP A 313 -19.73 -2.51 -21.61
N ARG A 314 -18.63 -2.97 -22.19
CA ARG A 314 -18.44 -2.98 -23.66
C ARG A 314 -19.54 -3.79 -24.36
N TRP A 315 -19.89 -4.95 -23.80
CA TRP A 315 -20.96 -5.78 -24.34
C TRP A 315 -22.34 -5.10 -24.24
N HIS A 316 -22.68 -4.52 -23.10
CA HIS A 316 -23.95 -3.82 -22.92
C HIS A 316 -24.06 -2.56 -23.80
N LEU A 317 -22.96 -1.82 -23.97
CA LEU A 317 -22.89 -0.69 -24.90
C LEU A 317 -23.07 -1.10 -26.36
N SER A 318 -22.67 -2.31 -26.75
CA SER A 318 -22.89 -2.82 -28.12
C SER A 318 -24.35 -3.22 -28.40
N LYS A 319 -25.15 -3.42 -27.34
CA LYS A 319 -26.55 -3.88 -27.44
C LYS A 319 -27.56 -2.75 -27.35
N ILE A 320 -27.25 -1.74 -26.57
CA ILE A 320 -28.11 -0.58 -26.38
C ILE A 320 -27.67 0.51 -27.37
N GLY A 321 -28.65 1.27 -27.86
CA GLY A 321 -28.40 2.38 -28.78
C GLY A 321 -27.55 3.51 -28.17
N PRO A 322 -27.39 4.62 -28.91
CA PRO A 322 -26.47 5.69 -28.54
C PRO A 322 -26.84 6.28 -27.18
N THR A 323 -25.85 6.46 -26.30
CA THR A 323 -26.01 6.97 -24.93
C THR A 323 -25.90 8.49 -24.81
N PHE A 324 -25.46 9.16 -25.88
CA PHE A 324 -25.34 10.61 -26.02
C PHE A 324 -24.76 11.31 -24.78
N ALA A 325 -25.46 12.32 -24.26
CA ALA A 325 -25.03 13.13 -23.13
C ALA A 325 -24.98 12.33 -21.83
N ALA A 326 -25.93 11.42 -21.60
CA ALA A 326 -25.92 10.58 -20.40
C ALA A 326 -24.68 9.67 -20.36
N GLY A 327 -24.30 9.08 -21.50
CA GLY A 327 -23.07 8.30 -21.62
C GLY A 327 -21.80 9.12 -21.39
N ARG A 328 -21.78 10.37 -21.85
CA ARG A 328 -20.65 11.29 -21.61
C ARG A 328 -20.56 11.78 -20.16
N SER A 329 -21.64 11.69 -19.39
CA SER A 329 -21.66 11.96 -17.95
C SER A 329 -21.40 10.73 -17.09
N LEU A 330 -21.23 9.55 -17.70
CA LEU A 330 -20.99 8.28 -17.01
C LEU A 330 -19.53 8.13 -16.57
N ILE A 331 -19.37 7.78 -15.30
CA ILE A 331 -18.13 7.47 -14.62
C ILE A 331 -18.26 6.03 -14.11
N ILE A 332 -17.36 5.15 -14.53
CA ILE A 332 -17.33 3.74 -14.14
C ILE A 332 -16.21 3.57 -13.12
N LEU A 333 -16.58 3.26 -11.87
CA LEU A 333 -15.62 3.01 -10.79
C LEU A 333 -15.30 1.51 -10.73
N THR A 334 -14.02 1.19 -10.85
CA THR A 334 -13.49 -0.18 -10.82
C THR A 334 -12.31 -0.28 -9.85
N ALA A 335 -11.74 -1.48 -9.68
CA ALA A 335 -10.59 -1.75 -8.83
C ALA A 335 -9.65 -2.78 -9.43
N LEU A 336 -8.38 -2.68 -9.04
CA LEU A 336 -7.37 -3.71 -9.23
C LEU A 336 -6.57 -3.92 -7.94
N PRO A 337 -5.94 -5.09 -7.74
CA PRO A 337 -5.09 -5.33 -6.58
C PRO A 337 -3.99 -4.27 -6.48
N LYS A 338 -3.68 -3.84 -5.25
CA LYS A 338 -2.69 -2.79 -4.99
C LYS A 338 -1.37 -3.07 -5.70
N GLY A 339 -0.87 -2.06 -6.42
CA GLY A 339 0.41 -2.15 -7.15
C GLY A 339 0.31 -2.81 -8.52
N THR A 340 -0.89 -3.21 -8.95
CA THR A 340 -1.15 -3.66 -10.32
C THR A 340 -1.34 -2.46 -11.23
N VAL A 341 -0.67 -2.47 -12.38
CA VAL A 341 -0.89 -1.48 -13.44
C VAL A 341 -1.96 -2.03 -14.38
N TYR A 342 -2.93 -1.20 -14.76
CA TYR A 342 -3.90 -1.59 -15.78
C TYR A 342 -3.24 -1.64 -17.15
N GLU A 343 -3.35 -2.77 -17.83
CA GLU A 343 -2.79 -3.00 -19.15
C GLU A 343 -3.91 -3.29 -20.15
N GLU A 344 -3.98 -2.49 -21.21
CA GLU A 344 -5.03 -2.60 -22.24
C GLU A 344 -5.00 -3.95 -22.97
N LYS A 345 -3.79 -4.49 -23.18
CA LYS A 345 -3.55 -5.78 -23.85
C LYS A 345 -3.22 -6.88 -22.85
N SER A 346 -3.99 -6.93 -21.76
CA SER A 346 -3.87 -7.98 -20.77
C SER A 346 -4.36 -9.32 -21.30
N ILE A 347 -3.73 -10.40 -20.83
CA ILE A 347 -4.17 -11.79 -21.04
C ILE A 347 -5.63 -11.95 -20.58
N ALA A 348 -6.05 -11.19 -19.56
CA ALA A 348 -7.42 -11.26 -19.07
C ALA A 348 -8.46 -10.96 -20.15
N HIS A 349 -8.23 -9.92 -20.96
CA HIS A 349 -9.12 -9.56 -22.08
C HIS A 349 -8.96 -10.51 -23.27
N ASN A 350 -7.72 -10.87 -23.63
CA ASN A 350 -7.45 -11.68 -24.83
C ASN A 350 -7.98 -13.12 -24.71
N GLU A 351 -7.92 -13.70 -23.51
CA GLU A 351 -8.31 -15.09 -23.24
C GLU A 351 -9.69 -15.21 -22.56
N GLN A 352 -10.48 -14.14 -22.51
CA GLN A 352 -11.82 -14.12 -21.90
C GLN A 352 -11.82 -14.65 -20.45
N ILE A 353 -10.80 -14.25 -19.69
CA ILE A 353 -10.63 -14.70 -18.30
C ILE A 353 -11.49 -13.84 -17.40
N ASN A 354 -12.37 -14.49 -16.62
CA ASN A 354 -13.02 -13.84 -15.50
C ASN A 354 -12.03 -13.77 -14.33
N LEU A 355 -11.58 -12.56 -13.99
CA LEU A 355 -10.55 -12.34 -13.00
C LEU A 355 -11.04 -12.71 -11.59
N GLN A 356 -12.33 -12.54 -11.29
CA GLN A 356 -12.89 -12.93 -10.00
C GLN A 356 -12.77 -14.43 -9.72
N ILE A 357 -13.27 -15.28 -10.62
CA ILE A 357 -13.18 -16.75 -10.43
C ILE A 357 -11.71 -17.21 -10.47
N ALA A 358 -10.89 -16.61 -11.34
CA ALA A 358 -9.46 -16.88 -11.41
C ALA A 358 -8.78 -16.58 -10.06
N SER A 359 -9.13 -15.46 -9.41
CA SER A 359 -8.59 -15.10 -8.09
C SER A 359 -8.99 -16.09 -7.00
N GLY A 360 -10.23 -16.60 -7.03
CA GLY A 360 -10.69 -17.63 -6.10
C GLY A 360 -9.98 -18.96 -6.30
N ALA A 361 -9.77 -19.38 -7.55
CA ALA A 361 -9.03 -20.59 -7.88
C ALA A 361 -7.55 -20.50 -7.47
N ALA A 362 -6.90 -19.37 -7.76
CA ALA A 362 -5.51 -19.12 -7.35
C ALA A 362 -5.35 -19.09 -5.83
N LEU A 363 -6.31 -18.51 -5.09
CA LEU A 363 -6.30 -18.51 -3.63
C LEU A 363 -6.39 -19.95 -3.09
N ALA A 364 -7.31 -20.77 -3.62
CA ALA A 364 -7.44 -22.15 -3.20
C ALA A 364 -6.12 -22.93 -3.40
N MET A 365 -5.53 -22.78 -4.58
CA MET A 365 -4.25 -23.38 -4.94
C MET A 365 -3.13 -22.93 -3.98
N ARG A 366 -3.04 -21.63 -3.70
CA ARG A 366 -2.01 -21.06 -2.84
C ARG A 366 -2.12 -21.55 -1.41
N LEU A 367 -3.34 -21.68 -0.87
CA LEU A 367 -3.56 -22.22 0.47
C LEU A 367 -3.09 -23.66 0.57
N VAL A 368 -3.37 -24.50 -0.42
CA VAL A 368 -2.87 -25.90 -0.43
C VAL A 368 -1.35 -25.95 -0.48
N GLN A 369 -0.71 -25.09 -1.29
CA GLN A 369 0.75 -24.99 -1.32
C GLN A 369 1.34 -24.66 0.06
N ILE A 370 0.73 -23.72 0.79
CA ILE A 370 1.19 -23.34 2.14
C ILE A 370 1.05 -24.52 3.11
N HIS A 371 -0.10 -25.21 3.11
CA HIS A 371 -0.30 -26.38 3.97
C HIS A 371 0.69 -27.52 3.68
N LEU A 372 0.99 -27.76 2.41
CA LEU A 372 1.99 -28.77 2.03
C LEU A 372 3.40 -28.36 2.46
N GLN A 373 3.73 -27.06 2.41
CA GLN A 373 5.02 -26.55 2.90
C GLN A 373 5.15 -26.68 4.42
N GLU A 374 4.10 -26.34 5.17
CA GLU A 374 4.07 -26.43 6.64
C GLU A 374 4.03 -27.88 7.14
N GLY A 375 3.34 -28.77 6.43
CA GLY A 375 3.18 -30.19 6.76
C GLY A 375 4.27 -31.12 6.21
N GLY A 376 5.37 -30.60 5.66
CA GLY A 376 6.47 -31.41 5.10
C GLY A 376 6.04 -32.30 3.92
N GLY A 377 5.04 -31.88 3.14
CA GLY A 377 4.47 -32.61 2.01
C GLY A 377 3.23 -33.46 2.35
N ASN A 378 2.86 -33.58 3.63
CA ASN A 378 1.66 -34.30 4.06
C ASN A 378 0.61 -33.35 4.64
N LEU A 379 -0.65 -33.59 4.26
CA LEU A 379 -1.81 -32.91 4.85
C LEU A 379 -2.28 -33.72 6.07
N SER A 380 -2.49 -33.09 7.23
CA SER A 380 -3.06 -33.75 8.42
C SER A 380 -4.59 -33.76 8.34
N SER A 381 -5.27 -34.66 9.07
CA SER A 381 -6.74 -34.76 9.08
C SER A 381 -7.47 -33.64 9.83
N SER A 382 -6.73 -32.81 10.58
CA SER A 382 -7.25 -31.77 11.47
C SER A 382 -6.84 -30.34 11.07
N THR A 383 -6.35 -30.13 9.84
CA THR A 383 -5.96 -28.79 9.36
C THR A 383 -7.15 -28.01 8.82
N ASP A 384 -7.37 -26.80 9.35
CA ASP A 384 -8.32 -25.81 8.82
C ASP A 384 -7.77 -25.21 7.50
N PHE A 385 -8.47 -25.43 6.38
CA PHE A 385 -8.08 -24.93 5.05
C PHE A 385 -7.81 -23.43 4.99
N PHE A 386 -8.50 -22.62 5.80
CA PHE A 386 -8.26 -21.16 5.84
C PHE A 386 -7.30 -20.73 6.97
N GLY A 387 -6.72 -21.68 7.69
CA GLY A 387 -5.77 -21.47 8.79
C GLY A 387 -4.63 -20.50 8.45
N PRO A 388 -3.92 -20.64 7.32
CA PRO A 388 -2.82 -19.75 6.95
C PRO A 388 -3.18 -18.27 6.83
N MET A 389 -4.45 -17.93 6.61
CA MET A 389 -4.87 -16.54 6.54
C MET A 389 -4.98 -15.89 7.93
N ARG A 390 -5.09 -16.68 9.00
CA ARG A 390 -5.24 -16.17 10.39
C ARG A 390 -3.91 -15.75 11.02
N THR A 391 -2.79 -16.29 10.55
CA THR A 391 -1.45 -15.88 10.99
C THR A 391 -1.16 -14.50 10.41
N LYS A 392 -0.91 -13.47 11.24
CA LYS A 392 -0.87 -12.02 10.93
C LYS A 392 -0.13 -11.53 9.65
N ALA A 393 0.56 -12.41 8.91
CA ALA A 393 1.17 -12.11 7.62
C ALA A 393 0.16 -12.21 6.46
N PRO A 394 0.23 -11.31 5.46
CA PRO A 394 -0.63 -11.38 4.28
C PRO A 394 -0.28 -12.56 3.36
N VAL A 395 -1.29 -13.26 2.85
CA VAL A 395 -1.14 -14.30 1.83
C VAL A 395 -1.10 -13.64 0.45
N LEU A 396 0.03 -13.79 -0.23
CA LEU A 396 0.21 -13.35 -1.61
C LEU A 396 -0.23 -14.45 -2.57
N VAL A 397 -1.16 -14.10 -3.47
CA VAL A 397 -1.81 -15.00 -4.42
C VAL A 397 -1.54 -14.50 -5.84
N PRO A 398 -0.53 -15.03 -6.53
CA PRO A 398 -0.30 -14.73 -7.94
C PRO A 398 -1.39 -15.39 -8.80
N THR A 399 -2.22 -14.58 -9.44
CA THR A 399 -3.41 -15.09 -10.18
C THR A 399 -3.14 -15.16 -11.68
N LEU A 400 -2.55 -14.11 -12.25
CA LEU A 400 -2.14 -14.02 -13.66
C LEU A 400 -0.77 -13.31 -13.73
N PRO A 401 -0.08 -13.32 -14.89
CA PRO A 401 1.08 -12.46 -15.10
C PRO A 401 0.75 -11.00 -14.75
N ASN A 402 1.62 -10.36 -13.95
CA ASN A 402 1.45 -9.00 -13.43
C ASN A 402 0.24 -8.74 -12.50
N ILE A 403 -0.57 -9.75 -12.16
CA ILE A 403 -1.72 -9.60 -11.24
C ILE A 403 -1.53 -10.51 -10.02
N THR A 404 -1.25 -9.88 -8.87
CA THR A 404 -1.09 -10.58 -7.58
C THR A 404 -2.03 -9.99 -6.55
N PHE A 405 -2.90 -10.84 -6.00
CA PHE A 405 -3.78 -10.48 -4.91
C PHE A 405 -3.06 -10.63 -3.57
N ARG A 406 -3.42 -9.76 -2.62
CA ARG A 406 -2.92 -9.79 -1.25
C ARG A 406 -4.11 -9.95 -0.32
N TYR A 407 -4.24 -11.12 0.31
CA TYR A 407 -5.33 -11.44 1.23
C TYR A 407 -4.81 -11.44 2.67
N GLN A 408 -5.55 -10.81 3.59
CA GLN A 408 -5.21 -10.76 5.01
C GLN A 408 -6.48 -10.74 5.87
N PHE A 409 -6.47 -11.44 7.00
CA PHE A 409 -7.56 -11.40 7.97
C PHE A 409 -7.42 -10.17 8.89
N HIS A 410 -8.51 -9.43 9.09
CA HIS A 410 -8.54 -8.27 10.00
C HIS A 410 -9.79 -8.35 10.88
N ASP A 411 -9.59 -8.39 12.21
CA ASP A 411 -10.47 -8.40 13.41
C ASP A 411 -12.01 -8.66 13.36
N ASP A 412 -12.64 -9.01 12.23
CA ASP A 412 -14.09 -9.27 12.11
C ASP A 412 -14.43 -10.20 10.92
N ASN A 413 -13.79 -11.38 10.79
CA ASN A 413 -14.11 -12.37 9.74
C ASN A 413 -13.96 -11.92 8.27
N VAL A 414 -13.47 -10.70 7.99
CA VAL A 414 -13.37 -10.17 6.63
C VAL A 414 -11.93 -10.24 6.12
N ILE A 415 -11.76 -10.88 4.97
CA ILE A 415 -10.50 -10.83 4.21
C ILE A 415 -10.39 -9.43 3.59
N GLN A 416 -9.33 -8.69 3.91
CA GLN A 416 -9.02 -7.40 3.32
C GLN A 416 -8.05 -7.58 2.15
N GLY A 417 -8.58 -7.50 0.93
CA GLY A 417 -7.79 -7.18 -0.24
C GLY A 417 -7.40 -5.70 -0.20
N SER A 418 -6.13 -5.39 -0.46
CA SER A 418 -5.70 -4.01 -0.73
C SER A 418 -5.93 -3.72 -2.22
N PHE A 419 -6.75 -2.74 -2.54
CA PHE A 419 -7.13 -2.41 -3.92
C PHE A 419 -6.87 -0.94 -4.25
N ASP A 420 -6.32 -0.69 -5.43
CA ASP A 420 -6.31 0.64 -6.04
C ASP A 420 -7.61 0.79 -6.84
N LEU A 421 -8.26 1.95 -6.75
CA LEU A 421 -9.49 2.24 -7.49
C LEU A 421 -9.16 2.94 -8.80
N LEU A 422 -9.72 2.45 -9.90
CA LEU A 422 -9.55 3.00 -11.23
C LEU A 422 -10.88 3.57 -11.71
N ILE A 423 -10.84 4.81 -12.18
CA ILE A 423 -12.02 5.56 -12.57
C ILE A 423 -11.98 5.76 -14.08
N PHE A 424 -12.96 5.22 -14.79
CA PHE A 424 -13.06 5.30 -16.24
C PHE A 424 -14.23 6.20 -16.67
N ALA A 425 -14.09 6.82 -17.84
CA ALA A 425 -15.17 7.50 -18.56
C ALA A 425 -15.29 6.92 -19.98
N LEU A 426 -16.46 7.03 -20.59
CA LEU A 426 -16.63 6.68 -22.00
C LEU A 426 -15.99 7.73 -22.90
N ARG A 427 -15.36 7.30 -23.99
CA ARG A 427 -14.87 8.23 -25.01
C ARG A 427 -16.02 8.85 -25.81
N PRO A 428 -15.91 10.13 -26.24
CA PRO A 428 -17.02 10.81 -26.92
C PRO A 428 -17.44 10.18 -28.26
N ASN A 429 -16.53 9.51 -28.95
CA ASN A 429 -16.81 8.78 -30.19
C ASN A 429 -17.77 7.59 -29.97
N VAL A 430 -17.79 6.99 -28.78
CA VAL A 430 -18.61 5.80 -28.49
C VAL A 430 -20.06 6.17 -28.23
N THR A 431 -20.31 7.32 -27.60
CA THR A 431 -21.64 7.64 -27.07
C THR A 431 -22.67 7.99 -28.15
N GLY A 432 -22.23 8.33 -29.37
CA GLY A 432 -23.10 8.64 -30.51
C GLY A 432 -23.21 7.53 -31.57
N VAL A 433 -22.52 6.41 -31.39
CA VAL A 433 -22.43 5.35 -32.39
C VAL A 433 -23.57 4.33 -32.17
N VAL A 434 -24.15 3.86 -33.27
CA VAL A 434 -25.20 2.84 -33.31
C VAL A 434 -24.62 1.59 -33.98
N ASP A 435 -23.54 1.03 -33.45
CA ASP A 435 -22.88 -0.10 -34.10
C ASP A 435 -22.62 -1.30 -33.21
N SER A 436 -22.95 -2.45 -33.80
CA SER A 436 -22.59 -3.79 -33.34
C SER A 436 -21.08 -4.06 -33.35
N GLU A 437 -20.26 -3.17 -33.93
CA GLU A 437 -18.79 -3.26 -33.97
C GLU A 437 -18.12 -2.94 -32.63
N LEU A 438 -18.81 -2.28 -31.69
CA LEU A 438 -18.28 -1.96 -30.35
C LEU A 438 -17.88 -3.21 -29.55
N HIS A 439 -18.46 -4.37 -29.86
CA HIS A 439 -18.09 -5.63 -29.21
C HIS A 439 -16.65 -6.06 -29.53
N GLN A 440 -16.13 -5.70 -30.71
CA GLN A 440 -14.78 -6.03 -31.17
C GLN A 440 -13.78 -4.88 -31.03
N ALA A 441 -14.24 -3.69 -30.63
CA ALA A 441 -13.38 -2.53 -30.41
C ALA A 441 -12.36 -2.77 -29.28
N ASN A 442 -11.18 -2.17 -29.40
CA ASN A 442 -10.19 -2.20 -28.32
C ASN A 442 -10.70 -1.38 -27.14
N PHE A 443 -10.32 -1.78 -25.92
CA PHE A 443 -10.76 -1.08 -24.70
C PHE A 443 -10.33 0.38 -24.65
N ASN A 444 -9.18 0.72 -25.23
CA ASN A 444 -8.70 2.11 -25.28
C ASN A 444 -9.56 3.00 -26.19
N ASP A 445 -10.19 2.41 -27.22
CA ASP A 445 -11.09 3.14 -28.12
C ASP A 445 -12.44 3.44 -27.44
N VAL A 446 -12.80 2.64 -26.41
CA VAL A 446 -14.07 2.72 -25.71
C VAL A 446 -13.97 3.50 -24.40
N PHE A 447 -12.98 3.16 -23.57
CA PHE A 447 -12.83 3.66 -22.20
C PHE A 447 -11.59 4.55 -22.07
N ASN A 448 -11.73 5.60 -21.27
CA ASN A 448 -10.64 6.50 -20.92
C ASN A 448 -10.42 6.48 -19.40
N LEU A 449 -9.21 6.15 -18.96
CA LEU A 449 -8.84 6.18 -17.54
C LEU A 449 -8.63 7.63 -17.09
N ILE A 450 -9.53 8.14 -16.25
CA ILE A 450 -9.54 9.56 -15.84
C ILE A 450 -8.80 9.81 -14.53
N ASP A 451 -8.99 8.96 -13.52
CA ASP A 451 -8.43 9.15 -12.19
C ASP A 451 -8.05 7.78 -11.57
N ILE A 452 -7.03 7.76 -10.71
CA ILE A 452 -6.63 6.58 -9.91
C ILE A 452 -6.56 6.96 -8.43
N ILE A 453 -7.14 6.14 -7.55
CA ILE A 453 -7.04 6.29 -6.09
C ILE A 453 -6.24 5.10 -5.54
N HIS A 454 -4.98 5.33 -5.18
CA HIS A 454 -4.12 4.30 -4.60
C HIS A 454 -4.47 3.98 -3.14
N TYR A 455 -4.21 2.74 -2.70
CA TYR A 455 -4.36 2.32 -1.31
C TYR A 455 -3.12 2.61 -0.43
N PRO A 456 -3.27 3.22 0.76
CA PRO A 456 -4.51 3.67 1.38
C PRO A 456 -5.09 4.90 0.67
N PRO A 457 -6.42 5.05 0.55
CA PRO A 457 -7.02 6.07 -0.28
C PRO A 457 -6.79 7.46 0.33
N ILE A 458 -5.99 8.28 -0.36
CA ILE A 458 -5.62 9.64 0.06
C ILE A 458 -6.31 10.68 -0.86
N LEU A 459 -5.82 10.81 -2.09
CA LEU A 459 -6.31 11.76 -3.09
C LEU A 459 -6.31 11.10 -4.47
N PRO A 460 -7.36 11.30 -5.29
CA PRO A 460 -7.36 10.85 -6.68
C PRO A 460 -6.24 11.50 -7.49
N GLN A 461 -5.44 10.70 -8.17
CA GLN A 461 -4.44 11.14 -9.14
C GLN A 461 -5.07 11.21 -10.53
N ARG A 462 -5.13 12.40 -11.10
CA ARG A 462 -5.64 12.61 -12.46
C ARG A 462 -4.69 12.01 -13.49
N LYS A 463 -5.25 11.22 -14.41
CA LYS A 463 -4.55 10.63 -15.57
C LYS A 463 -4.96 11.30 -16.88
N SER A 464 -6.24 11.62 -17.03
CA SER A 464 -6.76 12.32 -18.21
C SER A 464 -7.96 13.20 -17.83
N GLU A 465 -8.32 14.11 -18.72
CA GLU A 465 -9.51 14.96 -18.53
C GLU A 465 -10.78 14.26 -19.05
N MET A 466 -11.87 14.44 -18.31
CA MET A 466 -13.19 13.95 -18.69
C MET A 466 -13.89 14.97 -19.58
N VAL A 467 -14.46 14.52 -20.70
CA VAL A 467 -15.11 15.38 -21.70
C VAL A 467 -16.62 15.43 -21.47
N TRP A 468 -17.06 16.37 -20.64
CA TRP A 468 -18.48 16.53 -20.28
C TRP A 468 -19.35 16.98 -21.45
N PRO A 469 -20.67 16.69 -21.44
CA PRO A 469 -21.65 17.33 -22.32
C PRO A 469 -21.76 18.84 -22.11
N GLY A 470 -22.52 19.51 -22.98
CA GLY A 470 -22.85 20.93 -22.81
C GLY A 470 -21.62 21.85 -22.94
N ASP A 471 -21.35 22.63 -21.88
CA ASP A 471 -20.23 23.57 -21.80
C ASP A 471 -18.87 22.90 -21.47
N GLY A 472 -18.86 21.58 -21.31
CA GLY A 472 -17.66 20.81 -21.00
C GLY A 472 -17.18 20.91 -19.54
N GLN A 473 -17.88 21.66 -18.67
CA GLN A 473 -17.44 21.90 -17.29
C GLN A 473 -17.95 20.85 -16.28
N GLY A 474 -18.97 20.08 -16.65
CA GLY A 474 -19.56 19.07 -15.77
C GLY A 474 -20.47 19.67 -14.69
N PRO A 475 -20.81 18.88 -13.65
CA PRO A 475 -21.57 19.36 -12.51
C PRO A 475 -20.81 20.45 -11.79
N LYS A 476 -21.52 21.55 -11.48
CA LYS A 476 -20.95 22.64 -10.71
C LYS A 476 -20.44 22.10 -9.38
N ARG A 477 -19.24 22.53 -8.99
CA ARG A 477 -18.74 22.24 -7.65
C ARG A 477 -19.69 22.90 -6.67
N THR A 478 -20.38 22.11 -5.86
CA THR A 478 -21.26 22.61 -4.79
C THR A 478 -20.49 23.05 -3.55
N TYR A 479 -19.27 22.54 -3.38
CA TYR A 479 -18.32 22.97 -2.35
C TYR A 479 -16.93 22.60 -2.82
N CYS A 480 -15.90 23.33 -2.38
CA CYS A 480 -14.56 22.77 -2.36
C CYS A 480 -14.27 22.25 -0.95
N LEU A 481 -13.34 21.29 -0.83
CA LEU A 481 -12.68 20.95 0.45
C LEU A 481 -12.09 22.19 1.17
N ILE A 482 -12.07 23.36 0.49
CA ILE A 482 -11.47 24.62 0.90
C ILE A 482 -12.44 25.84 0.69
N ALA A 483 -13.79 25.67 0.75
CA ALA A 483 -14.88 26.72 0.75
C ALA A 483 -15.79 26.80 -0.53
N PRO A 484 -16.93 27.55 -0.56
CA PRO A 484 -17.99 27.41 -1.56
C PRO A 484 -17.68 28.12 -2.89
N CYS A 485 -18.30 27.62 -3.96
CA CYS A 485 -17.89 27.82 -5.34
C CYS A 485 -18.75 28.86 -6.06
N ASP A 486 -18.31 30.12 -6.06
CA ASP A 486 -18.78 31.17 -6.99
C ASP A 486 -17.60 31.92 -7.66
N PHE A 487 -16.43 31.29 -7.75
CA PHE A 487 -15.29 31.81 -8.51
C PHE A 487 -14.87 30.81 -9.58
N VAL A 488 -15.26 31.09 -10.83
CA VAL A 488 -14.63 30.47 -12.01
C VAL A 488 -13.31 31.20 -12.26
N SER A 489 -12.26 30.39 -12.48
CA SER A 489 -10.92 30.71 -12.98
C SER A 489 -10.11 31.77 -12.22
N GLU A 490 -9.36 31.33 -11.22
CA GLU A 490 -7.89 31.25 -11.24
C GLU A 490 -7.39 30.69 -9.90
N GLU A 491 -6.57 29.65 -10.00
CA GLU A 491 -5.66 29.12 -8.98
C GLU A 491 -6.18 28.59 -7.62
N ILE A 492 -5.67 27.41 -7.32
CA ILE A 492 -5.78 26.64 -6.09
C ILE A 492 -5.14 27.43 -4.94
N PHE A 493 -5.91 28.17 -4.14
CA PHE A 493 -5.29 29.08 -3.16
C PHE A 493 -6.10 29.23 -1.87
N SER A 494 -5.86 28.39 -0.86
CA SER A 494 -5.76 28.92 0.53
C SER A 494 -5.13 27.99 1.55
N ARG A 495 -5.19 26.66 1.37
CA ARG A 495 -4.53 25.73 2.32
C ARG A 495 -3.25 25.06 1.83
N SER A 496 -3.03 24.99 0.52
CA SER A 496 -1.71 24.67 -0.04
C SER A 496 -0.81 25.89 -0.19
N ILE A 497 -1.29 27.13 0.01
CA ILE A 497 -0.46 28.33 -0.17
C ILE A 497 0.70 28.39 0.81
N ASN A 498 0.49 27.94 2.05
CA ASN A 498 1.54 28.07 3.06
C ASN A 498 2.76 27.21 2.73
N SER A 499 2.60 26.16 1.91
CA SER A 499 3.73 25.37 1.38
C SER A 499 4.06 25.68 -0.09
N ALA A 500 3.11 26.15 -0.89
CA ALA A 500 3.27 26.32 -2.35
C ALA A 500 3.68 27.74 -2.78
N PHE A 501 3.45 28.77 -1.96
CA PHE A 501 3.75 30.17 -2.31
C PHE A 501 4.65 30.90 -1.30
N GLY A 502 5.19 30.17 -0.33
CA GLY A 502 6.13 30.73 0.66
C GLY A 502 5.51 31.77 1.60
N PHE A 503 4.22 31.63 1.94
CA PHE A 503 3.57 32.48 2.94
C PHE A 503 3.51 31.75 4.28
N SER A 504 4.16 32.31 5.29
CA SER A 504 4.14 31.78 6.66
C SER A 504 2.98 32.38 7.46
N ALA A 505 2.39 31.57 8.35
CA ALA A 505 1.40 32.06 9.31
C ALA A 505 2.12 32.94 10.34
N PHE A 506 2.06 34.25 10.14
CA PHE A 506 2.99 35.21 10.74
C PHE A 506 3.14 35.10 12.27
N PRO A 507 2.09 34.99 13.11
CA PRO A 507 2.31 35.13 14.54
C PRO A 507 2.85 33.87 15.21
N LYS A 508 2.49 32.64 14.79
CA LYS A 508 3.01 31.45 15.48
C LYS A 508 4.46 31.16 15.14
N ASP A 509 4.86 31.38 13.88
CA ASP A 509 6.18 30.95 13.40
C ASP A 509 7.26 32.04 13.55
N VAL A 510 6.88 33.32 13.56
CA VAL A 510 7.82 34.45 13.76
C VAL A 510 7.92 34.86 15.24
N ILE A 511 6.81 34.88 16.00
CA ILE A 511 6.84 35.24 17.44
C ILE A 511 7.47 34.13 18.28
N SER A 512 7.38 32.87 17.86
CA SER A 512 8.04 31.76 18.56
C SER A 512 9.54 31.63 18.26
N ASN A 513 10.00 32.23 17.16
CA ASN A 513 11.38 32.12 16.71
C ASN A 513 12.22 33.27 17.28
N LYS A 514 12.88 32.99 18.42
CA LYS A 514 13.74 33.96 19.15
C LYS A 514 14.89 34.58 18.33
N SER A 515 15.12 34.10 17.10
CA SER A 515 16.17 34.57 16.20
C SER A 515 15.78 35.78 15.34
N ILE A 516 14.48 36.13 15.24
CA ILE A 516 13.98 37.23 14.41
C ILE A 516 13.53 38.40 15.28
N THR A 517 14.40 39.39 15.47
CA THR A 517 14.02 40.66 16.14
C THR A 517 13.32 41.57 15.14
N LEU A 518 11.99 41.68 15.23
CA LEU A 518 11.22 42.63 14.41
C LEU A 518 11.48 44.06 14.91
N ASP A 519 12.11 44.89 14.07
CA ASP A 519 12.30 46.31 14.36
C ASP A 519 10.96 47.07 14.35
N TRP A 520 10.91 48.22 15.02
CA TRP A 520 9.69 49.04 15.15
C TRP A 520 9.12 49.44 13.80
N ASP A 521 9.99 49.80 12.87
CA ASP A 521 9.60 50.18 11.52
C ASP A 521 8.83 49.05 10.81
N PHE A 522 9.29 47.81 11.00
CA PHE A 522 8.64 46.64 10.43
C PHE A 522 7.30 46.32 11.11
N LYS A 523 7.24 46.42 12.44
CA LYS A 523 5.99 46.25 13.21
C LYS A 523 4.92 47.24 12.76
N LEU A 524 5.30 48.50 12.54
CA LEU A 524 4.38 49.56 12.10
C LEU A 524 3.88 49.35 10.67
N SER A 525 4.71 48.82 9.77
CA SER A 525 4.31 48.44 8.41
C SER A 525 3.16 47.44 8.42
N LEU A 526 3.28 46.38 9.23
CA LEU A 526 2.25 45.34 9.35
C LEU A 526 0.93 45.88 9.88
N MET A 527 0.99 46.75 10.89
CA MET A 527 -0.21 47.40 11.45
C MET A 527 -0.89 48.31 10.42
N THR A 528 -0.10 49.00 9.59
CA THR A 528 -0.62 49.86 8.52
C THR A 528 -1.34 49.04 7.45
N ASP A 529 -0.73 47.93 7.01
CA ASP A 529 -1.34 47.01 6.04
C ASP A 529 -2.66 46.41 6.58
N MET A 530 -2.68 46.06 7.87
CA MET A 530 -3.87 45.53 8.54
C MET A 530 -5.00 46.55 8.63
N VAL A 531 -4.69 47.80 8.98
CA VAL A 531 -5.69 48.89 9.06
C VAL A 531 -6.29 49.18 7.70
N ARG A 532 -5.48 49.24 6.64
CA ARG A 532 -5.96 49.41 5.25
C ARG A 532 -6.84 48.25 4.80
N GLY A 533 -6.44 47.01 5.10
CA GLY A 533 -7.22 45.82 4.78
C GLY A 533 -8.59 45.80 5.48
N MET A 534 -8.63 46.17 6.76
CA MET A 534 -9.88 46.24 7.53
C MET A 534 -10.77 47.42 7.15
N ASP A 535 -10.22 48.59 6.82
CA ASP A 535 -10.98 49.73 6.32
C ASP A 535 -11.69 49.37 5.00
N TYR A 536 -10.96 48.76 4.07
CA TYR A 536 -11.55 48.23 2.83
C TYR A 536 -12.67 47.24 3.13
N LEU A 537 -12.42 46.26 4.01
CA LEU A 537 -13.39 45.23 4.37
C LEU A 537 -14.67 45.81 5.00
N HIS A 538 -14.53 46.80 5.88
CA HIS A 538 -15.65 47.50 6.52
C HIS A 538 -16.48 48.34 5.55
N GLY A 539 -15.90 48.73 4.41
CA GLY A 539 -16.56 49.40 3.29
C GLY A 539 -17.32 48.44 2.34
N THR A 540 -17.04 47.14 2.40
CA THR A 540 -17.73 46.13 1.57
C THR A 540 -19.10 45.73 2.14
N SER A 541 -19.86 44.94 1.36
CA SER A 541 -21.14 44.34 1.78
C SER A 541 -21.01 43.40 2.99
N LEU A 542 -19.80 42.94 3.34
CA LEU A 542 -19.54 42.14 4.54
C LEU A 542 -19.68 42.95 5.82
N LYS A 543 -19.40 44.26 5.80
CA LYS A 543 -19.49 45.22 6.91
C LYS A 543 -18.57 44.96 8.11
N ALA A 544 -18.28 43.71 8.47
CA ALA A 544 -17.36 43.35 9.56
C ALA A 544 -16.67 42.01 9.24
N HIS A 545 -15.49 41.80 9.83
CA HIS A 545 -14.81 40.51 9.79
C HIS A 545 -15.40 39.55 10.83
N GLY A 546 -15.69 40.06 12.04
CA GLY A 546 -16.42 39.38 13.12
C GLY A 546 -15.68 38.27 13.86
N ARG A 547 -14.48 37.87 13.39
CA ARG A 547 -13.61 36.85 14.01
C ARG A 547 -12.13 37.18 13.81
N LEU A 548 -11.79 38.46 13.82
CA LEU A 548 -10.42 38.91 13.60
C LEU A 548 -9.52 38.41 14.74
N LYS A 549 -8.43 37.74 14.40
CA LYS A 549 -7.41 37.22 15.33
C LYS A 549 -6.07 37.14 14.62
N SER A 550 -4.99 37.04 15.38
CA SER A 550 -3.65 37.05 14.81
C SER A 550 -3.41 35.91 13.81
N THR A 551 -4.03 34.73 13.98
CA THR A 551 -3.90 33.62 13.01
C THR A 551 -4.54 33.88 11.65
N ASN A 552 -5.41 34.89 11.54
CA ASN A 552 -6.06 35.27 10.30
C ASN A 552 -5.26 36.35 9.54
N CYS A 553 -4.11 36.76 10.09
CA CYS A 553 -3.20 37.71 9.46
C CYS A 553 -2.00 36.92 8.93
N VAL A 554 -1.91 36.78 7.61
CA VAL A 554 -0.83 36.07 6.91
C VAL A 554 0.12 37.07 6.27
N VAL A 555 1.39 36.70 6.11
CA VAL A 555 2.39 37.58 5.50
C VAL A 555 2.92 36.96 4.23
N SER A 556 2.98 37.79 3.19
CA SER A 556 3.47 37.42 1.87
C SER A 556 5.00 37.22 1.88
N SER A 557 5.55 36.55 0.86
CA SER A 557 6.98 36.45 0.55
C SER A 557 7.64 37.82 0.35
N ARG A 558 6.82 38.85 0.07
CA ARG A 558 7.22 40.27 0.02
C ARG A 558 6.97 41.02 1.33
N TRP A 559 6.78 40.33 2.45
CA TRP A 559 6.55 40.88 3.79
C TRP A 559 5.35 41.84 3.94
N THR A 560 4.32 41.67 3.11
CA THR A 560 3.05 42.41 3.21
C THR A 560 2.01 41.61 3.97
N LEU A 561 1.27 42.25 4.87
CA LEU A 561 0.22 41.59 5.67
C LEU A 561 -1.09 41.51 4.86
N LYS A 562 -1.69 40.33 4.83
CA LYS A 562 -3.00 40.07 4.23
C LYS A 562 -3.94 39.45 5.25
N ILE A 563 -5.21 39.84 5.16
CA ILE A 563 -6.28 39.39 6.05
C ILE A 563 -7.04 38.24 5.39
N THR A 564 -7.24 37.14 6.11
CA THR A 564 -7.92 35.92 5.62
C THR A 564 -9.09 35.55 6.54
N ASP A 565 -9.88 34.54 6.18
CA ASP A 565 -10.97 33.99 7.01
C ASP A 565 -12.09 35.00 7.40
N PHE A 566 -12.30 36.04 6.59
CA PHE A 566 -13.43 36.97 6.73
C PHE A 566 -14.72 36.44 6.09
N GLY A 567 -15.87 36.97 6.49
CA GLY A 567 -17.20 36.59 5.95
C GLY A 567 -17.78 35.29 6.50
N ILE A 568 -16.97 34.50 7.23
CA ILE A 568 -17.37 33.27 7.91
C ILE A 568 -18.58 33.45 8.87
N PRO A 569 -18.67 34.52 9.69
CA PRO A 569 -19.84 34.81 10.54
C PRO A 569 -21.18 34.79 9.80
N LYS A 570 -21.28 35.45 8.65
CA LYS A 570 -22.50 35.50 7.83
C LYS A 570 -22.86 34.15 7.24
N ILE A 571 -21.87 33.31 6.94
CA ILE A 571 -22.09 31.95 6.46
C ILE A 571 -22.71 31.09 7.58
N TYR A 572 -22.33 31.30 8.84
CA TYR A 572 -22.94 30.59 9.97
C TYR A 572 -24.39 31.01 10.23
N ASP A 573 -24.68 32.30 10.15
CA ASP A 573 -26.04 32.85 10.25
C ASP A 573 -26.97 32.26 9.18
N LEU A 574 -26.53 32.24 7.92
CA LEU A 574 -27.28 31.67 6.80
C LEU A 574 -27.55 30.15 6.89
N THR A 575 -26.74 29.42 7.65
CA THR A 575 -26.79 27.95 7.72
C THR A 575 -27.37 27.40 9.03
N GLY A 576 -27.76 28.27 9.97
CA GLY A 576 -28.27 27.87 11.30
C GLY A 576 -27.26 27.05 12.13
N SER A 577 -25.99 27.01 11.71
CA SER A 577 -24.95 26.19 12.33
C SER A 577 -24.11 27.03 13.30
N CYS A 578 -24.26 26.77 14.60
CA CYS A 578 -23.43 27.42 15.61
C CYS A 578 -22.03 26.77 15.66
N SER A 579 -21.00 27.54 15.31
CA SER A 579 -19.61 27.12 15.50
C SER A 579 -19.17 27.37 16.93
N LEU A 580 -19.04 26.31 17.74
CA LEU A 580 -18.30 26.33 19.01
C LEU A 580 -16.88 26.88 18.77
N MET A 581 -16.66 28.17 19.05
CA MET A 581 -15.32 28.73 19.15
C MET A 581 -14.60 28.01 20.29
N LYS A 582 -13.39 27.54 20.02
CA LYS A 582 -12.53 27.07 21.11
C LYS A 582 -12.30 28.22 22.09
N LEU A 583 -12.17 27.89 23.35
CA LEU A 583 -11.99 28.88 24.40
C LEU A 583 -10.79 29.81 24.14
N GLU A 584 -9.68 29.26 23.65
CA GLU A 584 -8.50 30.01 23.24
C GLU A 584 -8.77 31.03 22.12
N GLU A 585 -9.72 30.73 21.22
CA GLU A 585 -10.05 31.59 20.08
C GLU A 585 -10.89 32.81 20.52
N LYS A 586 -11.45 32.80 21.74
CA LYS A 586 -12.25 33.91 22.30
C LYS A 586 -11.39 35.05 22.89
N LEU A 587 -10.06 34.89 22.97
CA LEU A 587 -9.16 35.89 23.55
C LEU A 587 -9.11 37.23 22.79
N TRP A 588 -9.48 37.24 21.50
CA TRP A 588 -9.55 38.45 20.69
C TRP A 588 -10.97 39.03 20.63
N THR A 589 -11.96 38.36 21.22
CA THR A 589 -13.36 38.77 21.21
C THR A 589 -13.57 39.90 22.21
N SER A 590 -14.32 40.92 21.80
CA SER A 590 -14.59 42.09 22.63
C SER A 590 -15.56 41.78 23.79
N PRO A 591 -15.51 42.54 24.90
CA PRO A 591 -16.31 42.28 26.10
C PRO A 591 -17.82 42.24 25.81
N GLU A 592 -18.33 43.13 24.96
CA GLU A 592 -19.74 43.17 24.60
C GLU A 592 -20.19 41.93 23.83
N LEU A 593 -19.33 41.37 22.96
CA LEU A 593 -19.62 40.12 22.26
C LEU A 593 -19.44 38.90 23.16
N LEU A 594 -18.63 38.99 24.21
CA LEU A 594 -18.55 37.92 25.20
C LEU A 594 -19.78 37.88 26.13
N ARG A 595 -20.48 39.01 26.30
CA ARG A 595 -21.73 39.13 27.07
C ARG A 595 -22.97 38.75 26.26
N ASP A 596 -22.94 38.98 24.95
CA ASP A 596 -24.05 38.71 24.02
C ASP A 596 -23.64 37.64 22.98
N GLU A 597 -24.06 36.40 23.23
CA GLU A 597 -23.73 35.25 22.38
C GLU A 597 -24.34 35.32 20.97
N GLU A 598 -25.47 36.03 20.79
CA GLU A 598 -26.09 36.21 19.47
C GLU A 598 -25.33 37.25 18.65
N ALA A 599 -24.98 38.38 19.26
CA ALA A 599 -24.14 39.39 18.62
C ALA A 599 -22.75 38.84 18.27
N ALA A 600 -22.20 37.93 19.09
CA ALA A 600 -20.91 37.26 18.85
C ALA A 600 -20.89 36.42 17.58
N LEU A 601 -22.05 35.94 17.13
CA LEU A 601 -22.16 35.09 15.95
C LEU A 601 -21.89 35.86 14.67
N LEU A 602 -22.36 37.11 14.58
CA LEU A 602 -22.25 38.00 13.43
C LEU A 602 -21.00 38.89 13.50
N GLY A 603 -20.67 39.35 14.71
CA GLY A 603 -19.60 40.32 14.95
C GLY A 603 -19.95 41.74 14.48
N THR A 604 -19.24 42.73 15.03
CA THR A 604 -19.53 44.15 14.79
C THR A 604 -18.25 44.90 14.39
N LYS A 605 -18.41 46.04 13.70
CA LYS A 605 -17.28 46.94 13.37
C LYS A 605 -16.46 47.34 14.61
N PRO A 606 -17.05 47.80 15.73
CA PRO A 606 -16.27 48.14 16.92
C PRO A 606 -15.63 46.92 17.60
N ALA A 607 -16.16 45.71 17.41
CA ALA A 607 -15.52 44.49 17.91
C ALA A 607 -14.25 44.12 17.12
N ASP A 608 -14.24 44.33 15.80
CA ASP A 608 -13.02 44.14 14.99
C ASP A 608 -11.91 45.13 15.40
N VAL A 609 -12.28 46.34 15.80
CA VAL A 609 -11.32 47.35 16.30
C VAL A 609 -10.70 46.90 17.64
N TYR A 610 -11.51 46.29 18.52
CA TYR A 610 -10.99 45.69 19.75
C TYR A 610 -10.01 44.54 19.46
N ALA A 611 -10.38 43.64 18.54
CA ALA A 611 -9.53 42.53 18.13
C ALA A 611 -8.20 43.02 17.53
N PHE A 612 -8.24 44.09 16.74
CA PHE A 612 -7.04 44.76 16.22
C PHE A 612 -6.12 45.24 17.34
N ALA A 613 -6.64 45.82 18.43
CA ALA A 613 -5.82 46.25 19.56
C ALA A 613 -5.11 45.08 20.26
N ILE A 614 -5.75 43.92 20.40
CA ILE A 614 -5.13 42.72 20.95
C ILE A 614 -4.01 42.21 20.03
N ILE A 615 -4.21 42.21 18.71
CA ILE A 615 -3.20 41.82 17.73
C ILE A 615 -2.02 42.81 17.74
N MET A 616 -2.31 44.11 17.87
CA MET A 616 -1.30 45.16 17.99
C MET A 616 -0.44 44.96 19.24
N HIS A 617 -1.05 44.57 20.37
CA HIS A 617 -0.32 44.18 21.58
C HIS A 617 0.59 42.96 21.35
N GLU A 618 0.08 41.90 20.72
CA GLU A 618 0.85 40.69 20.41
C GLU A 618 2.07 41.01 19.54
N VAL A 619 1.91 41.83 18.49
CA VAL A 619 2.99 42.19 17.57
C VAL A 619 4.02 43.11 18.24
N PHE A 620 3.58 44.07 19.05
CA PHE A 620 4.47 45.01 19.73
C PHE A 620 5.29 44.32 20.83
N CYS A 621 4.63 43.47 21.63
CA CYS A 621 5.25 42.81 22.77
C CYS A 621 5.89 41.45 22.41
N GLN A 622 5.59 40.89 21.24
CA GLN A 622 6.02 39.54 20.83
C GLN A 622 5.63 38.47 21.85
N THR A 623 4.42 38.57 22.38
CA THR A 623 3.86 37.65 23.36
C THR A 623 2.52 37.09 22.89
N LYS A 624 2.04 36.04 23.55
CA LYS A 624 0.66 35.58 23.44
C LYS A 624 -0.33 36.70 23.85
N PRO A 625 -1.62 36.61 23.48
CA PRO A 625 -2.64 37.54 23.94
C PRO A 625 -2.62 37.64 25.47
N TYR A 626 -2.73 38.84 26.02
CA TYR A 626 -2.66 39.12 27.47
C TYR A 626 -1.30 38.83 28.15
N GLY A 627 -0.25 38.55 27.36
CA GLY A 627 1.13 38.43 27.83
C GLY A 627 1.51 37.02 28.31
N PRO A 628 2.70 36.85 28.91
CA PRO A 628 3.26 35.54 29.28
C PRO A 628 2.71 34.96 30.58
N ARG A 629 1.61 35.49 31.14
CA ARG A 629 1.09 35.03 32.42
C ARG A 629 0.50 33.62 32.27
N ASP A 630 0.85 32.70 33.16
CA ASP A 630 0.25 31.36 33.29
C ASP A 630 -1.16 31.41 33.90
N ILE A 631 -1.97 32.39 33.49
CA ILE A 631 -3.37 32.48 33.89
C ILE A 631 -4.17 31.63 32.88
N PRO A 632 -5.02 30.71 33.35
CA PRO A 632 -5.86 29.91 32.47
C PRO A 632 -6.81 30.81 31.66
N VAL A 633 -7.09 30.40 30.42
CA VAL A 633 -7.87 31.20 29.45
C VAL A 633 -9.28 31.47 29.97
N GLU A 634 -9.86 30.52 30.71
CA GLU A 634 -11.17 30.64 31.37
C GLU A 634 -11.21 31.84 32.34
N GLU A 635 -10.15 32.02 33.12
CA GLU A 635 -10.06 33.08 34.12
C GLU A 635 -9.85 34.44 33.46
N ILE A 636 -9.05 34.49 32.39
CA ILE A 636 -8.87 35.70 31.58
C ILE A 636 -10.22 36.17 31.03
N LEU A 637 -10.96 35.28 30.37
CA LEU A 637 -12.26 35.62 29.79
C LEU A 637 -13.26 36.06 30.85
N LYS A 638 -13.30 35.41 32.02
CA LYS A 638 -14.17 35.82 33.13
C LYS A 638 -13.88 37.25 33.58
N ARG A 639 -12.61 37.62 33.78
CA ARG A 639 -12.21 38.98 34.17
C ARG A 639 -12.45 40.03 33.08
N VAL A 640 -12.44 39.64 31.80
CA VAL A 640 -12.76 40.54 30.68
C VAL A 640 -14.27 40.80 30.60
N VAL A 641 -15.10 39.83 30.99
CA VAL A 641 -16.57 39.94 31.00
C VAL A 641 -17.07 40.79 32.17
N GLU A 642 -16.41 40.73 33.34
CA GLU A 642 -16.79 41.48 34.55
C GLU A 642 -16.76 43.01 34.32
N GLU A 643 -17.87 43.69 34.61
CA GLU A 643 -17.96 45.15 34.54
C GLU A 643 -17.37 45.76 35.82
N GLY A 644 -16.37 46.64 35.67
CA GLY A 644 -15.73 47.33 36.79
C GLY A 644 -15.16 48.69 36.37
N SER A 645 -14.82 49.54 37.35
CA SER A 645 -14.22 50.87 37.12
C SER A 645 -12.84 50.81 36.42
N HIS A 646 -12.19 49.64 36.45
CA HIS A 646 -10.92 49.35 35.79
C HIS A 646 -11.05 48.06 34.96
N PRO A 647 -11.39 48.15 33.67
CA PRO A 647 -11.59 46.98 32.83
C PRO A 647 -10.29 46.20 32.62
N PHE A 648 -10.35 44.87 32.67
CA PHE A 648 -9.18 44.02 32.53
C PHE A 648 -8.64 44.07 31.08
N ARG A 649 -7.39 44.52 30.91
CA ARG A 649 -6.70 44.66 29.61
C ARG A 649 -5.26 44.15 29.67
N PRO A 650 -4.67 43.74 28.53
CA PRO A 650 -3.25 43.40 28.46
C PRO A 650 -2.34 44.49 29.01
N GLN A 651 -1.26 44.11 29.70
CA GLN A 651 -0.29 45.08 30.19
C GLN A 651 0.59 45.58 29.05
N LEU A 652 0.70 46.91 28.94
CA LEU A 652 1.60 47.55 28.00
C LEU A 652 2.96 47.79 28.64
N PRO A 653 4.07 47.52 27.94
CA PRO A 653 5.40 47.88 28.41
C PRO A 653 5.53 49.40 28.53
N THR A 654 6.17 49.88 29.59
CA THR A 654 6.39 51.31 29.87
C THR A 654 7.42 51.96 28.94
N THR A 655 8.23 51.16 28.24
CA THR A 655 9.27 51.61 27.31
C THR A 655 9.18 50.86 25.96
N GLY A 656 9.32 51.58 24.85
CA GLY A 656 9.44 51.00 23.50
C GLY A 656 8.31 51.34 22.53
N ILE A 657 7.04 51.40 22.96
CA ILE A 657 5.92 51.74 22.06
C ILE A 657 5.86 53.26 21.85
N PRO A 658 5.84 53.77 20.61
CA PRO A 658 5.71 55.21 20.37
C PRO A 658 4.37 55.74 20.94
N PRO A 659 4.35 56.92 21.61
CA PRO A 659 3.17 57.42 22.32
C PRO A 659 1.88 57.52 21.46
N ALA A 660 2.02 57.89 20.19
CA ALA A 660 0.88 57.99 19.27
C ALA A 660 0.20 56.62 19.00
N TYR A 661 0.99 55.56 18.84
CA TYR A 661 0.46 54.20 18.65
C TYR A 661 -0.06 53.58 19.94
N LYS A 662 0.49 54.00 21.09
CA LYS A 662 -0.03 53.64 22.40
C LYS A 662 -1.44 54.21 22.62
N ASP A 663 -1.64 55.48 22.29
CA ASP A 663 -2.95 56.14 22.38
C ASP A 663 -3.99 55.48 21.45
N ILE A 664 -3.61 55.13 20.22
CA ILE A 664 -4.45 54.36 19.28
C ILE A 664 -4.87 53.02 19.90
N LEU A 665 -3.92 52.28 20.47
CA LEU A 665 -4.17 50.97 21.11
C LEU A 665 -5.12 51.12 22.30
N GLU A 666 -4.90 52.13 23.15
CA GLU A 666 -5.72 52.40 24.34
C GLU A 666 -7.16 52.79 24.01
N ARG A 667 -7.38 53.55 22.93
CA ARG A 667 -8.73 53.87 22.43
C ARG A 667 -9.40 52.67 21.76
N ALA A 668 -8.65 51.88 21.01
CA ALA A 668 -9.18 50.76 20.24
C ALA A 668 -9.76 49.63 21.11
N TRP A 669 -9.23 49.39 22.31
CA TRP A 669 -9.77 48.38 23.24
C TRP A 669 -10.68 48.94 24.35
N SER A 670 -11.23 50.15 24.17
CA SER A 670 -12.16 50.77 25.13
C SER A 670 -13.32 49.83 25.50
N GLU A 671 -13.75 49.88 26.77
CA GLU A 671 -14.90 49.10 27.25
C GLU A 671 -16.18 49.47 26.50
N ASN A 672 -16.42 50.76 26.29
CA ASN A 672 -17.56 51.24 25.52
C ASN A 672 -17.27 51.13 24.00
N PRO A 673 -18.07 50.35 23.23
CA PRO A 673 -17.88 50.19 21.78
C PRO A 673 -17.95 51.49 20.98
N SER A 674 -18.77 52.46 21.43
CA SER A 674 -18.99 53.73 20.71
C SER A 674 -17.81 54.70 20.83
N LEU A 675 -16.92 54.49 21.81
CA LEU A 675 -15.71 55.30 21.98
C LEU A 675 -14.52 54.78 21.16
N ARG A 676 -14.66 53.61 20.52
CA ARG A 676 -13.60 53.02 19.70
C ARG A 676 -13.55 53.72 18.32
N PRO A 677 -12.37 54.09 17.82
CA PRO A 677 -12.22 54.71 16.51
C PRO A 677 -12.56 53.72 15.39
N THR A 678 -13.03 54.23 14.26
CA THR A 678 -13.24 53.41 13.05
C THR A 678 -11.93 53.15 12.31
N PHE A 679 -11.81 52.06 11.54
CA PHE A 679 -10.60 51.80 10.74
C PHE A 679 -10.30 52.92 9.73
N LYS A 680 -11.33 53.63 9.26
CA LYS A 680 -11.17 54.83 8.42
C LYS A 680 -10.48 55.98 9.15
N GLU A 681 -10.86 56.22 10.40
CA GLU A 681 -10.21 57.23 11.25
C GLU A 681 -8.78 56.80 11.62
N LEU A 682 -8.58 55.53 11.96
CA LEU A 682 -7.27 54.95 12.23
C LEU A 682 -6.33 55.06 11.01
N ASN A 683 -6.81 54.76 9.81
CA ASN A 683 -5.98 54.87 8.60
C ASN A 683 -5.53 56.31 8.37
N ARG A 684 -6.45 57.29 8.51
CA ARG A 684 -6.11 58.72 8.40
C ARG A 684 -5.10 59.17 9.46
N GLU A 685 -5.24 58.69 10.69
CA GLU A 685 -4.33 59.02 11.79
C GLU A 685 -2.94 58.43 11.55
N ILE A 686 -2.85 57.16 11.12
CA ILE A 686 -1.57 56.50 10.79
C ILE A 686 -0.89 57.16 9.58
N GLU A 687 -1.66 57.58 8.57
CA GLU A 687 -1.13 58.35 7.43
C GLU A 687 -0.56 59.71 7.85
N GLN A 688 -1.21 60.38 8.82
CA GLN A 688 -0.71 61.63 9.39
C GLN A 688 0.53 61.46 10.26
N ILE A 689 0.65 60.32 10.96
CA ILE A 689 1.84 60.00 11.77
C ILE A 689 3.04 59.65 10.87
N THR A 690 2.81 59.03 9.72
CA THR A 690 3.87 58.52 8.84
C THR A 690 4.44 59.54 7.83
N LYS A 691 3.84 60.73 7.67
CA LYS A 691 4.28 61.90 6.84
C LYS A 691 5.31 61.58 5.73
N GLY A 692 4.98 60.63 4.85
CA GLY A 692 5.76 60.36 3.64
C GLY A 692 7.17 59.78 3.82
N LYS A 693 7.59 59.35 5.03
CA LYS A 693 8.82 58.53 5.16
C LYS A 693 8.55 57.17 4.52
N LYS A 694 9.03 56.95 3.28
CA LYS A 694 9.19 55.60 2.73
C LYS A 694 10.27 54.92 3.57
N MET A 695 9.84 54.12 4.55
CA MET A 695 10.71 53.42 5.47
C MET A 695 11.67 52.51 4.69
N ASN A 696 12.94 52.40 5.12
CA ASN A 696 14.03 51.64 4.49
C ASN A 696 13.82 50.11 4.59
N ILE A 697 12.67 49.63 4.12
CA ILE A 697 12.18 48.25 4.27
C ILE A 697 12.92 47.30 3.33
N VAL A 698 13.29 47.78 2.15
CA VAL A 698 13.90 46.97 1.09
C VAL A 698 15.29 46.47 1.50
N GLU A 699 16.08 47.32 2.17
CA GLU A 699 17.46 46.99 2.58
C GLU A 699 17.49 45.95 3.71
N HIS A 700 16.57 46.05 4.67
CA HIS A 700 16.40 45.03 5.71
C HIS A 700 15.86 43.70 5.12
N MET A 701 14.97 43.76 4.13
CA MET A 701 14.50 42.58 3.40
C MET A 701 15.64 41.86 2.66
N PHE A 702 16.54 42.60 2.00
CA PHE A 702 17.69 42.02 1.32
C PHE A 702 18.60 41.27 2.29
N LYS A 703 18.93 41.88 3.44
CA LYS A 703 19.77 41.25 4.46
C LYS A 703 19.17 39.98 5.06
N MET A 704 17.85 39.96 5.25
CA MET A 704 17.15 38.77 5.75
C MET A 704 17.06 37.66 4.71
N MET A 705 16.85 37.98 3.42
CA MET A 705 16.83 37.00 2.34
C MET A 705 18.21 36.35 2.13
N GLU A 706 19.29 37.14 2.22
CA GLU A 706 20.67 36.65 2.08
C GLU A 706 21.04 35.64 3.19
N ASN A 707 20.65 35.95 4.44
CA ASN A 707 20.84 35.04 5.57
C ASN A 707 20.02 33.76 5.43
N TYR A 708 18.77 33.86 4.94
CA TYR A 708 17.91 32.70 4.74
C TYR A 708 18.39 31.79 3.59
N SER A 709 18.89 32.38 2.50
CA SER A 709 19.52 31.65 1.39
C SER A 709 20.75 30.88 1.87
N SER A 710 21.62 31.55 2.63
CA SER A 710 22.84 30.93 3.18
C SER A 710 22.51 29.77 4.13
N TRP A 711 21.47 29.91 4.96
CA TRP A 711 21.02 28.84 5.85
C TRP A 711 20.41 27.66 5.08
N LEU A 712 19.61 27.92 4.04
CA LEU A 712 19.05 26.86 3.18
C LEU A 712 20.15 26.07 2.47
N GLU A 713 21.15 26.76 1.92
CA GLU A 713 22.31 26.13 1.30
C GLU A 713 23.04 25.22 2.29
N GLN A 714 23.21 25.67 3.53
CA GLN A 714 23.82 24.86 4.59
C GLN A 714 22.96 23.63 4.95
N GLN A 715 21.63 23.76 5.01
CA GLN A 715 20.72 22.63 5.25
C GLN A 715 20.75 21.60 4.10
N VAL A 716 20.74 22.07 2.84
CA VAL A 716 20.85 21.20 1.67
C VAL A 716 22.18 20.46 1.67
N LYS A 717 23.28 21.15 2.00
CA LYS A 717 24.61 20.54 2.12
C LYS A 717 24.64 19.44 3.16
N THR A 718 24.12 19.68 4.37
CA THR A 718 24.05 18.65 5.43
C THR A 718 23.24 17.44 4.99
N ARG A 719 22.06 17.65 4.37
CA ARG A 719 21.23 16.54 3.86
C ARG A 719 21.92 15.75 2.76
N MET A 720 22.70 16.42 1.91
CA MET A 720 23.45 15.77 0.84
C MET A 720 24.64 14.95 1.39
N GLU A 721 25.28 15.43 2.46
CA GLU A 721 26.30 14.69 3.20
C GLU A 721 25.71 13.45 3.88
N GLU A 722 24.57 13.57 4.57
CA GLU A 722 23.83 12.45 5.18
C GLU A 722 23.48 11.37 4.14
N LEU A 723 22.90 11.79 3.02
CA LEU A 723 22.54 10.88 1.92
C LEU A 723 23.77 10.18 1.35
N SER A 724 24.89 10.90 1.22
CA SER A 724 26.16 10.33 0.72
C SER A 724 26.73 9.29 1.69
N ALA A 725 26.61 9.52 3.01
CA ALA A 725 27.06 8.60 4.04
C ALA A 725 26.20 7.33 4.05
N GLU A 726 24.88 7.48 3.90
CA GLU A 726 23.95 6.35 3.84
C GLU A 726 24.15 5.53 2.55
N LYS A 727 24.41 6.19 1.42
CA LYS A 727 24.78 5.52 0.16
C LYS A 727 26.07 4.70 0.31
N LYS A 728 27.12 5.29 0.90
CA LYS A 728 28.39 4.57 1.19
C LYS A 728 28.15 3.35 2.10
N ARG A 729 27.30 3.48 3.12
CA ARG A 729 26.96 2.38 4.02
C ARG A 729 26.25 1.25 3.28
N LYS A 730 25.28 1.58 2.42
CA LYS A 730 24.59 0.60 1.57
C LYS A 730 25.55 -0.09 0.60
N ASP A 731 26.43 0.66 -0.05
CA ASP A 731 27.40 0.10 -0.99
C ASP A 731 28.40 -0.86 -0.32
N LEU A 732 28.83 -0.54 0.90
CA LEU A 732 29.73 -1.38 1.69
C LEU A 732 29.06 -2.69 2.13
N LEU A 733 27.76 -2.66 2.47
CA LEU A 733 26.99 -3.86 2.80
C LEU A 733 26.83 -4.79 1.59
N VAL A 734 26.55 -4.24 0.40
CA VAL A 734 26.41 -5.05 -0.83
C VAL A 734 27.74 -5.73 -1.18
N ARG A 735 28.87 -5.02 -1.05
CA ARG A 735 30.22 -5.58 -1.30
C ARG A 735 30.65 -6.65 -0.29
N ARG A 736 29.99 -6.74 0.87
CA ARG A 736 30.22 -7.81 1.86
C ARG A 736 29.47 -9.10 1.54
N MET A 737 28.38 -9.01 0.77
CA MET A 737 27.51 -10.16 0.44
C MET A 737 27.80 -10.75 -0.95
N LEU A 738 28.42 -9.96 -1.83
CA LEU A 738 28.68 -10.34 -3.22
C LEU A 738 30.06 -9.86 -3.67
N PRO A 739 30.72 -10.56 -4.61
CA PRO A 739 31.96 -10.08 -5.19
C PRO A 739 31.77 -8.71 -5.87
N PRO A 740 32.74 -7.79 -5.81
CA PRO A 740 32.61 -6.44 -6.36
C PRO A 740 32.15 -6.39 -7.82
N VAL A 741 32.68 -7.26 -8.68
CA VAL A 741 32.34 -7.34 -10.11
C VAL A 741 30.85 -7.69 -10.31
N VAL A 742 30.34 -8.63 -9.52
CA VAL A 742 28.95 -9.09 -9.56
C VAL A 742 28.01 -8.04 -8.95
N ALA A 743 28.42 -7.40 -7.85
CA ALA A 743 27.67 -6.36 -7.17
C ALA A 743 27.44 -5.13 -8.06
N GLU A 744 28.47 -4.66 -8.77
CA GLU A 744 28.34 -3.50 -9.67
C GLU A 744 27.47 -3.84 -10.90
N ALA A 745 27.57 -5.05 -11.45
CA ALA A 745 26.70 -5.51 -12.53
C ALA A 745 25.21 -5.55 -12.12
N LEU A 746 24.92 -6.05 -10.92
CA LEU A 746 23.55 -6.06 -10.37
C LEU A 746 23.04 -4.65 -10.04
N LYS A 747 23.89 -3.74 -9.55
CA LYS A 747 23.53 -2.33 -9.35
C LYS A 747 23.20 -1.61 -10.65
N ALA A 748 23.84 -1.99 -11.75
CA ALA A 748 23.57 -1.48 -13.09
C ALA A 748 22.32 -2.11 -13.74
N GLY A 749 21.63 -3.03 -13.06
CA GLY A 749 20.45 -3.73 -13.60
C GLY A 749 20.79 -4.78 -14.65
N ILE A 750 22.05 -5.20 -14.76
CA ILE A 750 22.52 -6.20 -15.72
C ILE A 750 22.42 -7.58 -15.08
N ALA A 751 21.79 -8.53 -15.76
CA ALA A 751 21.76 -9.92 -15.33
C ALA A 751 23.17 -10.54 -15.41
N VAL A 752 23.63 -11.15 -14.32
CA VAL A 752 24.94 -11.82 -14.26
C VAL A 752 24.76 -13.27 -14.70
N ALA A 753 25.22 -13.59 -15.91
CA ALA A 753 25.18 -14.95 -16.43
C ALA A 753 26.18 -15.86 -15.68
N PRO A 754 25.92 -17.17 -15.54
CA PRO A 754 26.89 -18.12 -15.00
C PRO A 754 28.15 -18.17 -15.87
N GLU A 755 29.32 -18.23 -15.23
CA GLU A 755 30.63 -18.29 -15.89
C GLU A 755 31.34 -19.60 -15.55
N THR A 756 31.99 -20.20 -16.56
CA THR A 756 32.86 -21.38 -16.42
C THR A 756 34.30 -20.95 -16.14
N TYR A 757 34.90 -21.54 -15.12
CA TYR A 757 36.30 -21.34 -14.74
C TYR A 757 37.07 -22.65 -14.95
N ASP A 758 38.15 -22.59 -15.71
CA ASP A 758 38.92 -23.78 -16.11
C ASP A 758 39.70 -24.39 -14.94
N GLU A 759 40.23 -23.54 -14.04
CA GLU A 759 40.99 -23.96 -12.87
C GLU A 759 40.71 -23.03 -11.69
N VAL A 760 40.21 -23.61 -10.60
CA VAL A 760 40.04 -22.96 -9.30
C VAL A 760 40.55 -23.89 -8.20
N SER A 761 40.97 -23.32 -7.07
CA SER A 761 41.24 -24.09 -5.84
C SER A 761 40.16 -23.83 -4.81
N ILE A 762 39.61 -24.91 -4.25
CA ILE A 762 38.56 -24.86 -3.25
C ILE A 762 39.10 -25.38 -1.92
N TYR A 763 38.88 -24.60 -0.87
CA TYR A 763 39.10 -24.93 0.53
C TYR A 763 37.76 -25.26 1.18
N ILE A 764 37.73 -26.34 1.94
CA ILE A 764 36.61 -26.66 2.83
C ILE A 764 37.18 -27.12 4.16
N SER A 765 36.64 -26.58 5.25
CA SER A 765 36.97 -27.03 6.60
C SER A 765 35.74 -27.37 7.41
N ASP A 766 35.90 -28.33 8.31
CA ASP A 766 34.90 -28.73 9.28
C ASP A 766 35.50 -28.81 10.70
N ILE A 767 34.65 -28.64 11.71
CA ILE A 767 35.03 -28.72 13.12
C ILE A 767 34.90 -30.18 13.59
N VAL A 768 36.03 -30.77 13.97
CA VAL A 768 36.06 -32.16 14.43
C VAL A 768 35.37 -32.26 15.79
N GLY A 769 34.30 -33.05 15.85
CA GLY A 769 33.51 -33.24 17.07
C GLY A 769 32.52 -32.10 17.36
N PHE A 770 32.16 -31.30 16.34
CA PHE A 770 31.18 -30.22 16.50
C PHE A 770 29.87 -30.68 17.14
N THR A 771 29.35 -31.85 16.77
CA THR A 771 28.13 -32.42 17.36
C THR A 771 28.26 -32.56 18.88
N THR A 772 29.41 -33.03 19.38
CA THR A 772 29.66 -33.18 20.82
C THR A 772 29.78 -31.82 21.51
N ILE A 773 30.51 -30.87 20.91
CA ILE A 773 30.65 -29.50 21.42
C ILE A 773 29.27 -28.82 21.48
N SER A 774 28.44 -29.00 20.45
CA SER A 774 27.08 -28.45 20.39
C SER A 774 26.14 -29.07 21.40
N ALA A 775 26.28 -30.37 21.70
CA ALA A 775 25.48 -31.07 22.71
C ALA A 775 25.83 -30.63 24.14
N MET A 776 27.08 -30.19 24.37
CA MET A 776 27.55 -29.67 25.66
C MET A 776 27.31 -28.17 25.84
N SER A 777 26.75 -27.48 24.84
CA SER A 777 26.63 -26.02 24.81
C SER A 777 25.18 -25.59 24.62
N THR A 778 24.81 -24.44 25.21
CA THR A 778 23.50 -23.83 24.91
C THR A 778 23.47 -23.26 23.48
N PRO A 779 22.30 -23.14 22.83
CA PRO A 779 22.21 -22.57 21.48
C PRO A 779 22.85 -21.18 21.34
N LEU A 780 22.74 -20.32 22.36
CA LEU A 780 23.38 -19.01 22.37
C LEU A 780 24.91 -19.10 22.44
N GLN A 781 25.46 -20.05 23.22
CA GLN A 781 26.90 -20.28 23.31
C GLN A 781 27.46 -20.85 22.00
N VAL A 782 26.73 -21.72 21.30
CA VAL A 782 27.12 -22.25 19.99
C VAL A 782 27.19 -21.12 18.95
N VAL A 783 26.19 -20.22 18.92
CA VAL A 783 26.21 -19.06 18.01
C VAL A 783 27.41 -18.15 18.31
N ASN A 784 27.70 -17.86 19.57
CA ASN A 784 28.85 -17.04 19.95
C ASN A 784 30.19 -17.68 19.58
N LEU A 785 30.32 -19.00 19.75
CA LEU A 785 31.50 -19.77 19.33
C LEU A 785 31.73 -19.68 17.83
N LEU A 786 30.68 -19.96 17.03
CA LEU A 786 30.77 -19.88 15.57
C LEU A 786 31.09 -18.46 15.11
N ASN A 787 30.51 -17.44 15.75
CA ASN A 787 30.80 -16.04 15.41
C ASN A 787 32.24 -15.64 15.75
N ASP A 788 32.78 -16.06 16.90
CA ASP A 788 34.17 -15.82 17.28
C ASP A 788 35.15 -16.52 16.32
N LEU A 789 34.86 -17.77 15.95
CA LEU A 789 35.65 -18.56 15.00
C LEU A 789 35.61 -17.96 13.59
N TYR A 790 34.42 -17.65 13.06
CA TYR A 790 34.28 -17.04 11.75
C TYR A 790 34.86 -15.63 11.71
N THR A 791 34.86 -14.89 12.81
CA THR A 791 35.56 -13.59 12.88
C THR A 791 37.07 -13.77 12.75
N LEU A 792 37.65 -14.81 13.35
CA LEU A 792 39.08 -15.14 13.16
C LEU A 792 39.36 -15.53 11.70
N PHE A 793 38.50 -16.36 11.11
CA PHE A 793 38.66 -16.79 9.72
C PHE A 793 38.54 -15.63 8.74
N ASP A 794 37.49 -14.80 8.89
CA ASP A 794 37.24 -13.63 8.05
C ASP A 794 38.38 -12.61 8.12
N LYS A 795 39.03 -12.46 9.29
CA LYS A 795 40.25 -11.63 9.44
C LYS A 795 41.46 -12.21 8.70
N THR A 796 41.58 -13.53 8.68
CA THR A 796 42.73 -14.23 8.09
C THR A 796 42.63 -14.22 6.56
N ILE A 797 41.45 -14.54 6.01
CA ILE A 797 41.23 -14.59 4.56
C ILE A 797 41.38 -13.21 3.88
N ALA A 798 41.18 -12.11 4.61
CA ALA A 798 41.30 -10.76 4.06
C ALA A 798 42.72 -10.41 3.56
N ASN A 799 43.74 -11.18 3.94
CA ASN A 799 45.13 -10.99 3.52
C ASN A 799 45.49 -11.81 2.26
N TYR A 800 44.58 -12.63 1.75
CA TYR A 800 44.82 -13.56 0.65
C TYR A 800 43.85 -13.30 -0.51
N ASP A 801 44.23 -13.67 -1.74
CA ASP A 801 43.37 -13.54 -2.92
C ASP A 801 42.35 -14.68 -2.99
N VAL A 802 41.36 -14.62 -2.11
CA VAL A 802 40.32 -15.64 -1.92
C VAL A 802 38.93 -15.03 -1.76
N TYR A 803 37.92 -15.79 -2.15
CA TYR A 803 36.51 -15.45 -2.01
C TYR A 803 35.78 -16.44 -1.09
N LYS A 804 35.05 -15.91 -0.10
CA LYS A 804 34.23 -16.69 0.83
C LYS A 804 32.93 -17.12 0.15
N VAL A 805 32.66 -18.42 0.13
CA VAL A 805 31.46 -19.00 -0.46
C VAL A 805 30.44 -19.28 0.65
N GLU A 806 29.19 -18.84 0.48
CA GLU A 806 28.12 -19.15 1.43
C GLU A 806 27.70 -20.64 1.31
N THR A 807 27.90 -21.40 2.39
CA THR A 807 27.55 -22.83 2.49
C THR A 807 26.48 -23.08 3.55
N ILE A 808 25.84 -24.25 3.47
CA ILE A 808 24.85 -24.73 4.45
C ILE A 808 25.59 -25.57 5.49
N GLY A 809 25.51 -25.19 6.77
CA GLY A 809 26.09 -25.95 7.89
C GLY A 809 27.23 -25.22 8.62
N ASP A 810 28.07 -25.98 9.31
CA ASP A 810 29.26 -25.57 10.06
C ASP A 810 30.55 -25.60 9.22
N ALA A 811 30.45 -26.03 7.96
CA ALA A 811 31.58 -26.05 7.04
C ALA A 811 31.91 -24.65 6.51
N TYR A 812 33.18 -24.24 6.62
CA TYR A 812 33.69 -22.97 6.08
C TYR A 812 34.32 -23.20 4.70
N MET A 813 33.78 -22.56 3.66
CA MET A 813 34.19 -22.75 2.28
C MET A 813 34.78 -21.48 1.67
N VAL A 814 35.91 -21.64 1.01
CA VAL A 814 36.65 -20.55 0.37
C VAL A 814 37.16 -21.02 -0.99
N ALA A 815 37.19 -20.13 -1.99
CA ALA A 815 37.70 -20.44 -3.32
C ALA A 815 38.67 -19.35 -3.81
N SER A 816 39.69 -19.73 -4.57
CA SER A 816 40.58 -18.82 -5.30
C SER A 816 40.59 -19.15 -6.80
N GLY A 817 40.94 -18.16 -7.62
CA GLY A 817 40.83 -18.23 -9.08
C GLY A 817 39.47 -17.78 -9.63
N LEU A 818 38.57 -17.34 -8.75
CA LEU A 818 37.26 -16.76 -9.07
C LEU A 818 36.87 -15.64 -8.09
N PRO A 819 36.02 -14.68 -8.48
CA PRO A 819 35.57 -14.43 -9.86
C PRO A 819 36.67 -13.86 -10.77
N ILE A 820 37.81 -13.46 -10.21
CA ILE A 820 38.97 -12.97 -10.97
C ILE A 820 39.97 -14.13 -11.10
N ARG A 821 40.34 -14.47 -12.34
CA ARG A 821 41.34 -15.50 -12.62
C ARG A 821 42.73 -15.00 -12.23
N ASN A 822 43.46 -15.76 -11.42
CA ASN A 822 44.82 -15.39 -10.94
C ASN A 822 45.92 -16.36 -11.41
N GLY A 823 45.64 -17.18 -12.44
CA GLY A 823 46.56 -18.18 -12.97
C GLY A 823 46.80 -19.32 -11.96
N ARG A 824 47.98 -19.97 -12.01
CA ARG A 824 48.34 -21.09 -11.09
C ARG A 824 48.46 -20.68 -9.61
N ARG A 825 48.38 -19.38 -9.28
CA ARG A 825 48.52 -18.87 -7.91
C ARG A 825 47.36 -19.25 -7.00
N HIS A 826 46.18 -19.58 -7.55
CA HIS A 826 45.00 -19.95 -6.75
C HIS A 826 45.30 -21.06 -5.72
N ALA A 827 46.13 -22.05 -6.08
CA ALA A 827 46.46 -23.16 -5.17
C ALA A 827 47.40 -22.72 -4.05
N GLY A 828 48.37 -21.85 -4.35
CA GLY A 828 49.29 -21.28 -3.37
C GLY A 828 48.59 -20.36 -2.36
N GLU A 829 47.69 -19.50 -2.83
CA GLU A 829 46.86 -18.62 -1.97
C GLU A 829 46.05 -19.44 -0.97
N VAL A 830 45.36 -20.47 -1.46
CA VAL A 830 44.52 -21.36 -0.64
C VAL A 830 45.37 -22.23 0.31
N ALA A 831 46.52 -22.73 -0.13
CA ALA A 831 47.41 -23.56 0.69
C ALA A 831 48.05 -22.74 1.84
N THR A 832 48.53 -21.54 1.55
CA THR A 832 49.10 -20.64 2.57
C THR A 832 48.03 -20.17 3.55
N MET A 833 46.85 -19.80 3.04
CA MET A 833 45.69 -19.48 3.87
C MET A 833 45.31 -20.65 4.78
N ALA A 834 45.31 -21.89 4.27
CA ALA A 834 45.00 -23.08 5.07
C ALA A 834 45.98 -23.28 6.23
N LEU A 835 47.28 -23.06 6.01
CA LEU A 835 48.31 -23.11 7.06
C LEU A 835 48.08 -22.00 8.12
N ASP A 836 47.72 -20.80 7.68
CA ASP A 836 47.45 -19.66 8.57
C ASP A 836 46.20 -19.89 9.44
N LEU A 837 45.12 -20.37 8.84
CA LEU A 837 43.89 -20.75 9.56
C LEU A 837 44.15 -21.88 10.56
N LEU A 838 44.98 -22.86 10.18
CA LEU A 838 45.36 -23.95 11.07
C LEU A 838 46.18 -23.46 12.28
N SER A 839 47.11 -22.54 12.07
CA SER A 839 47.86 -21.86 13.14
C SER A 839 46.94 -21.06 14.06
N GLY A 840 46.03 -20.27 13.49
CA GLY A 840 45.04 -19.49 14.23
C GLY A 840 44.13 -20.37 15.11
N CYS A 841 43.62 -21.47 14.57
CA CYS A 841 42.82 -22.45 15.33
C CYS A 841 43.59 -23.09 16.48
N GLY A 842 44.89 -23.34 16.33
CA GLY A 842 45.72 -23.89 17.39
C GLY A 842 45.79 -23.02 18.65
N THR A 843 45.59 -21.71 18.51
CA THR A 843 45.58 -20.73 19.61
C THR A 843 44.18 -20.36 20.09
N PHE A 844 43.15 -20.85 19.43
CA PHE A 844 41.76 -20.47 19.69
C PHE A 844 41.19 -21.23 20.90
N THR A 845 40.73 -20.50 21.91
CA THR A 845 40.12 -21.06 23.12
C THR A 845 38.61 -20.83 23.15
N ILE A 846 37.85 -21.89 23.43
CA ILE A 846 36.39 -21.80 23.55
C ILE A 846 36.05 -21.17 24.90
N LYS A 847 35.50 -19.94 24.90
CA LYS A 847 35.22 -19.16 26.12
C LYS A 847 34.42 -19.91 27.21
N HIS A 848 33.48 -20.77 26.81
CA HIS A 848 32.62 -21.51 27.73
C HIS A 848 33.11 -22.95 27.99
N LEU A 849 34.10 -23.44 27.25
CA LEU A 849 34.71 -24.77 27.38
C LEU A 849 36.23 -24.67 27.17
N PRO A 850 36.97 -23.99 28.07
CA PRO A 850 38.39 -23.68 27.87
C PRO A 850 39.30 -24.92 27.81
N GLU A 851 38.85 -26.05 28.37
CA GLU A 851 39.59 -27.31 28.41
C GLU A 851 39.44 -28.15 27.13
N VAL A 852 38.47 -27.82 26.26
CA VAL A 852 38.20 -28.56 25.02
C VAL A 852 38.91 -27.85 23.85
N PRO A 853 39.95 -28.46 23.24
CA PRO A 853 40.64 -27.85 22.10
C PRO A 853 39.74 -27.88 20.85
N LEU A 854 39.61 -26.74 20.17
CA LEU A 854 38.91 -26.64 18.90
C LEU A 854 39.80 -27.20 17.78
N ARG A 855 39.42 -28.35 17.23
CA ARG A 855 40.16 -29.01 16.16
C ARG A 855 39.41 -28.86 14.84
N ILE A 856 40.12 -28.44 13.79
CA ILE A 856 39.58 -28.40 12.44
C ILE A 856 40.25 -29.46 11.56
N ARG A 857 39.52 -29.94 10.56
CA ARG A 857 40.06 -30.72 9.44
C ARG A 857 39.86 -29.93 8.16
N ILE A 858 40.82 -29.99 7.24
CA ILE A 858 40.83 -29.17 6.03
C ILE A 858 40.99 -30.08 4.80
N GLY A 859 40.19 -29.82 3.77
CA GLY A 859 40.30 -30.45 2.45
C GLY A 859 40.53 -29.41 1.34
N LEU A 860 41.50 -29.69 0.45
CA LEU A 860 41.81 -28.86 -0.72
C LEU A 860 41.74 -29.67 -2.02
N HIS A 861 41.03 -29.14 -3.00
CA HIS A 861 41.01 -29.69 -4.35
C HIS A 861 41.05 -28.57 -5.39
N SER A 862 41.68 -28.85 -6.53
CA SER A 862 41.79 -27.92 -7.65
C SER A 862 41.24 -28.54 -8.94
N GLY A 863 40.45 -27.78 -9.69
CA GLY A 863 39.79 -28.25 -10.91
C GLY A 863 38.82 -27.23 -11.48
N PRO A 864 38.12 -27.57 -12.59
CA PRO A 864 37.16 -26.67 -13.24
C PRO A 864 35.87 -26.53 -12.43
N CYS A 865 35.24 -25.36 -12.46
CA CYS A 865 33.92 -25.14 -11.85
C CYS A 865 33.09 -24.12 -12.62
N VAL A 866 31.79 -24.09 -12.37
CA VAL A 866 30.88 -23.04 -12.84
C VAL A 866 30.47 -22.18 -11.65
N ALA A 867 30.55 -20.87 -11.75
CA ALA A 867 30.07 -19.96 -10.72
C ALA A 867 28.99 -19.02 -11.26
N GLY A 868 27.99 -18.70 -10.44
CA GLY A 868 26.88 -17.84 -10.86
C GLY A 868 26.03 -17.34 -9.71
N VAL A 869 25.22 -16.32 -9.97
CA VAL A 869 24.30 -15.76 -8.98
C VAL A 869 22.98 -16.51 -9.00
N VAL A 870 22.55 -17.01 -7.84
CA VAL A 870 21.29 -17.73 -7.65
C VAL A 870 20.37 -16.93 -6.74
N GLY A 871 19.11 -16.74 -7.15
CA GLY A 871 18.07 -16.02 -6.41
C GLY A 871 17.93 -14.55 -6.78
N LEU A 872 16.69 -14.09 -7.00
CA LEU A 872 16.38 -12.69 -7.40
C LEU A 872 16.20 -11.76 -6.20
N THR A 873 15.63 -12.26 -5.10
CA THR A 873 15.35 -11.47 -3.88
C THR A 873 16.52 -11.47 -2.89
N MET A 874 17.30 -12.57 -2.85
CA MET A 874 18.51 -12.74 -2.04
C MET A 874 19.60 -13.36 -2.93
N PRO A 875 20.32 -12.56 -3.73
CA PRO A 875 21.32 -13.06 -4.66
C PRO A 875 22.50 -13.68 -3.91
N ARG A 876 22.82 -14.93 -4.21
CA ARG A 876 23.98 -15.66 -3.68
C ARG A 876 24.92 -16.06 -4.80
N TYR A 877 26.21 -15.80 -4.64
CA TYR A 877 27.22 -16.28 -5.58
C TYR A 877 27.60 -17.73 -5.24
N CYS A 878 27.10 -18.68 -6.03
CA CYS A 878 27.25 -20.12 -5.78
C CYS A 878 28.21 -20.76 -6.79
N LEU A 879 28.90 -21.82 -6.36
CA LEU A 879 29.79 -22.63 -7.18
C LEU A 879 29.15 -24.01 -7.44
N PHE A 880 29.31 -24.51 -8.65
CA PHE A 880 28.78 -25.79 -9.11
C PHE A 880 29.87 -26.58 -9.84
N GLY A 881 29.87 -27.91 -9.67
CA GLY A 881 30.74 -28.83 -10.39
C GLY A 881 31.43 -29.85 -9.50
N ASP A 882 32.02 -30.87 -10.14
CA ASP A 882 32.70 -31.99 -9.46
C ASP A 882 33.84 -31.55 -8.54
N THR A 883 34.46 -30.40 -8.83
CA THR A 883 35.53 -29.84 -8.00
C THR A 883 35.08 -29.56 -6.57
N VAL A 884 33.82 -29.13 -6.37
CA VAL A 884 33.24 -28.91 -5.03
C VAL A 884 33.07 -30.24 -4.29
N ASN A 885 32.51 -31.25 -4.97
CA ASN A 885 32.28 -32.58 -4.39
C ASN A 885 33.59 -33.28 -4.01
N ARG A 886 34.64 -33.13 -4.84
CA ARG A 886 35.98 -33.65 -4.56
C ARG A 886 36.65 -32.94 -3.39
N ALA A 887 36.50 -31.61 -3.27
CA ALA A 887 36.96 -30.87 -2.10
C ALA A 887 36.27 -31.32 -0.80
N LEU A 888 34.94 -31.53 -0.84
CA LEU A 888 34.17 -32.10 0.27
C LEU A 888 34.65 -33.51 0.65
N LYS A 889 35.04 -34.31 -0.35
CA LYS A 889 35.61 -35.63 -0.09
C LYS A 889 37.00 -35.56 0.58
N MET A 890 37.84 -34.60 0.18
CA MET A 890 39.13 -34.35 0.84
C MET A 890 38.95 -33.93 2.30
N GLU A 891 37.97 -33.09 2.58
CA GLU A 891 37.64 -32.67 3.95
C GLU A 891 37.14 -33.85 4.80
N SER A 892 36.10 -34.55 4.33
CA SER A 892 35.46 -35.64 5.09
C SER A 892 36.38 -36.84 5.36
N SER A 893 37.36 -37.09 4.49
CA SER A 893 38.41 -38.11 4.67
C SER A 893 39.69 -37.56 5.33
N GLY A 894 39.69 -36.29 5.71
CA GLY A 894 40.75 -35.60 6.42
C GLY A 894 40.85 -36.02 7.89
N ALA A 895 41.93 -35.57 8.54
CA ALA A 895 42.19 -35.82 9.96
C ALA A 895 42.32 -34.48 10.71
N ALA A 896 42.10 -34.52 12.03
CA ALA A 896 42.21 -33.36 12.89
C ALA A 896 43.60 -32.71 12.78
N PHE A 897 43.61 -31.39 12.65
CA PHE A 897 44.78 -30.55 12.45
C PHE A 897 45.65 -30.91 11.24
N ARG A 898 45.06 -31.48 10.18
CA ARG A 898 45.77 -31.76 8.93
C ARG A 898 45.06 -31.17 7.72
N ILE A 899 45.86 -30.82 6.72
CA ILE A 899 45.40 -30.30 5.43
C ILE A 899 45.52 -31.43 4.40
N HIS A 900 44.38 -31.96 3.98
CA HIS A 900 44.31 -33.03 3.00
C HIS A 900 44.21 -32.46 1.58
N ILE A 901 45.12 -32.83 0.70
CA ILE A 901 45.16 -32.31 -0.67
C ILE A 901 45.08 -33.44 -1.71
N SER A 902 44.41 -33.15 -2.82
CA SER A 902 44.36 -34.06 -3.98
C SER A 902 45.64 -34.01 -4.82
N GLU A 903 45.90 -35.06 -5.62
CA GLU A 903 46.99 -35.12 -6.62
C GLU A 903 47.02 -33.89 -7.53
N LYS A 904 45.86 -33.44 -8.02
CA LYS A 904 45.76 -32.25 -8.88
C LYS A 904 46.22 -30.97 -8.20
N THR A 905 45.89 -30.77 -6.92
CA THR A 905 46.37 -29.62 -6.15
C THR A 905 47.88 -29.71 -5.93
N LYS A 906 48.41 -30.91 -5.68
CA LYS A 906 49.83 -31.15 -5.47
C LYS A 906 50.66 -30.81 -6.71
N GLU A 907 50.22 -31.21 -7.91
CA GLU A 907 50.87 -30.82 -9.17
C GLU A 907 51.02 -29.30 -9.30
N ILE A 908 49.98 -28.55 -8.96
CA ILE A 908 49.98 -27.08 -9.04
C ILE A 908 50.90 -26.47 -7.97
N LEU A 909 50.93 -27.05 -6.76
CA LEU A 909 51.83 -26.60 -5.70
C LEU A 909 53.31 -26.89 -6.01
N ASP A 910 53.62 -27.99 -6.69
CA ASP A 910 54.97 -28.28 -7.18
C ASP A 910 55.43 -27.24 -8.22
N GLU A 911 54.51 -26.80 -9.10
CA GLU A 911 54.78 -25.74 -10.09
C GLU A 911 55.03 -24.37 -9.43
N VAL A 912 54.29 -24.05 -8.35
CA VAL A 912 54.47 -22.81 -7.59
C VAL A 912 55.76 -22.85 -6.75
N GLY A 913 56.10 -24.01 -6.19
CA GLY A 913 57.30 -24.25 -5.39
C GLY A 913 57.17 -23.81 -3.92
N GLY A 914 58.02 -24.38 -3.05
CA GLY A 914 58.13 -23.99 -1.63
C GLY A 914 57.11 -24.59 -0.67
N TYR A 915 56.44 -25.69 -1.04
CA TYR A 915 55.49 -26.43 -0.21
C TYR A 915 55.96 -27.87 0.04
N HIS A 916 55.87 -28.33 1.29
CA HIS A 916 56.26 -29.67 1.70
C HIS A 916 55.04 -30.56 1.85
N VAL A 917 54.99 -31.64 1.06
CA VAL A 917 53.84 -32.55 1.00
C VAL A 917 54.26 -33.99 1.27
N GLU A 918 53.44 -34.73 2.04
CA GLU A 918 53.67 -36.12 2.40
C GLU A 918 52.61 -37.03 1.76
N TYR A 919 53.02 -38.20 1.26
CA TYR A 919 52.08 -39.14 0.67
C TYR A 919 51.21 -39.81 1.75
N ARG A 920 49.88 -39.69 1.60
CA ARG A 920 48.91 -40.30 2.54
C ARG A 920 48.50 -41.71 2.11
N GLY A 921 48.28 -41.91 0.81
CA GLY A 921 47.66 -43.13 0.27
C GLY A 921 46.65 -42.83 -0.84
N SER A 922 45.95 -43.86 -1.33
CA SER A 922 44.87 -43.68 -2.31
C SER A 922 43.51 -43.50 -1.62
N ALA A 923 42.74 -42.48 -2.02
CA ALA A 923 41.34 -42.30 -1.60
C ALA A 923 40.38 -42.75 -2.71
N GLU A 924 39.26 -43.37 -2.33
CA GLU A 924 38.22 -43.83 -3.25
C GLU A 924 37.10 -42.79 -3.34
N PHE A 925 36.73 -42.43 -4.59
CA PHE A 925 35.70 -41.45 -4.91
C PHE A 925 34.45 -42.12 -5.45
N GLU A 926 33.32 -41.41 -5.42
CA GLU A 926 32.07 -41.89 -6.04
C GLU A 926 32.32 -42.22 -7.52
N GLY A 927 32.06 -43.47 -7.90
CA GLY A 927 32.42 -44.04 -9.21
C GLY A 927 33.60 -45.04 -9.19
N GLY A 928 34.20 -45.33 -8.03
CA GLY A 928 35.21 -46.39 -7.87
C GLY A 928 36.63 -46.02 -8.32
N ALA A 929 36.87 -44.76 -8.70
CA ALA A 929 38.19 -44.28 -9.06
C ALA A 929 39.04 -44.05 -7.79
N LYS A 930 40.21 -44.68 -7.73
CA LYS A 930 41.23 -44.45 -6.68
C LYS A 930 42.21 -43.40 -7.17
N THR A 931 42.31 -42.27 -6.48
CA THR A 931 43.35 -41.26 -6.76
C THR A 931 44.28 -41.08 -5.57
N LYS A 932 45.53 -40.69 -5.86
CA LYS A 932 46.55 -40.47 -4.83
C LYS A 932 46.24 -39.19 -4.07
N THR A 933 46.44 -39.20 -2.76
CA THR A 933 46.26 -38.02 -1.92
C THR A 933 47.44 -37.80 -0.99
N TYR A 934 47.56 -36.56 -0.53
CA TYR A 934 48.74 -36.06 0.17
C TYR A 934 48.34 -35.21 1.37
N TRP A 935 49.22 -35.13 2.37
CA TRP A 935 49.15 -34.17 3.45
C TRP A 935 50.04 -32.97 3.11
N LEU A 936 49.53 -31.75 3.31
CA LEU A 936 50.37 -30.56 3.28
C LEU A 936 50.91 -30.30 4.69
N SER A 937 52.23 -30.39 4.87
CA SER A 937 52.89 -30.32 6.18
C SER A 937 53.37 -28.91 6.54
N SER A 938 54.01 -28.22 5.59
CA SER A 938 54.55 -26.86 5.80
C SER A 938 54.87 -26.15 4.48
N SER A 939 55.27 -24.88 4.56
CA SER A 939 55.80 -24.11 3.43
C SER A 939 57.03 -23.33 3.88
N ASP A 940 58.02 -23.18 2.99
CA ASP A 940 59.27 -22.44 3.26
C ASP A 940 59.01 -20.97 3.62
N ASN A 941 57.91 -20.40 3.10
CA ASN A 941 57.51 -19.00 3.31
C ASN A 941 56.57 -18.81 4.52
N PHE A 942 56.30 -19.86 5.32
CA PHE A 942 55.38 -19.80 6.45
C PHE A 942 56.09 -20.07 7.78
N HIS A 943 56.17 -19.05 8.65
CA HIS A 943 56.94 -19.09 9.90
C HIS A 943 56.10 -19.16 11.19
N LYS A 944 54.75 -19.19 11.10
CA LYS A 944 53.89 -19.25 12.28
C LYS A 944 53.85 -20.68 12.84
N PRO A 945 53.73 -20.86 14.17
CA PRO A 945 53.69 -22.19 14.78
C PRO A 945 52.42 -22.95 14.36
N LEU A 946 52.59 -24.21 13.96
CA LEU A 946 51.47 -25.11 13.63
C LEU A 946 51.16 -26.04 14.82
N PRO A 947 49.89 -26.37 15.06
CA PRO A 947 49.50 -27.28 16.13
C PRO A 947 49.95 -28.72 15.84
N SER A 948 50.42 -29.44 16.86
CA SER A 948 50.79 -30.85 16.74
C SER A 948 49.56 -31.72 16.48
N PRO A 949 49.47 -32.44 15.34
CA PRO A 949 48.31 -33.25 15.04
C PRO A 949 48.25 -34.51 15.93
N PRO A 950 47.06 -34.98 16.32
CA PRO A 950 46.92 -36.25 17.03
C PRO A 950 47.42 -37.44 16.17
N PRO A 951 47.80 -38.57 16.80
CA PRO A 951 48.17 -39.79 16.08
C PRO A 951 46.99 -40.26 15.21
N LEU A 952 47.30 -40.75 14.01
CA LEU A 952 46.27 -41.29 13.13
C LEU A 952 45.66 -42.54 13.76
N PRO A 953 44.34 -42.74 13.69
CA PRO A 953 43.74 -44.01 14.06
C PRO A 953 44.31 -45.10 13.13
N THR A 954 44.87 -46.14 13.74
CA THR A 954 45.41 -47.34 13.07
C THR A 954 44.34 -48.16 12.38
#